data_AF-A0A9P4WEH5-F1
#
_entry.id   AF-A0A9P4WEH5-F1
#
_cell.length_a   1.000
_cell.length_b   1.000
_cell.length_c   1.000
_cell.angle_alpha   90.00
_cell.angle_beta   90.00
_cell.angle_gamma   90.00
#
_symmetry.space_group_name_H-M   'P 1'
#
loop_
_entity.id
_entity.type
_entity.pdbx_description
1 polymer ?
#
loop_
_entity_poly.entity_id
_entity_poly.type
_entity_poly.pdbx_seq_one_letter_code
_entity_poly.pdbx_strand_id
1 'polypeptide(L)'
;MALQTPVTDATAPLFSTELISPEVLKALPQGYTCRPIQRQDYHNGFLDVLRVLTTVGDVSEEAWNERYTWMSSRNDSYFLIAILDASSRIVGTGALIVERKFIHQLGLVGHIEDIAVAKDQQGKKLGLRIIQALDFVAEKVGCYKTILDCSEANEGFYVKCGFKRAGLEMAHYYGRRTMSNVVTHGPERDRFGRQFKMAEEEAREAMGSLKIAEDAPEVAVQKGKANNKKDTKSQPAPEKFTPYDPASAPKISSSLPPEIWTIVQSAPASFTPQYFLDVSRNLLENPNLTASHLARAELSYSSFNDASYNPQATSPLELADIVKHLRAEHRPRLIEGGIDGYDLTWTVVRKLIPRNPKVDNAMVQTCHLFSSTAPITIHADGKEETVNAERYLVVYIPHSSTPEEIPYYHPIVQRLAILYTYLPTPSPLLPSPGHLSIYFDLFASHPLDNRLSRTGLKLLEVIHKHSRGRQAGYKKRVHHDQIIPQKPFQDTYAYLKGKYAKKLIEGWVEQTPPGKHVFEDLGISAFLMELWVSMYGEGEGEDRRAAAQRNFPGFVDIGCGNGLLVYILNEEGWNGWGFDARRRKTWETFPEDVKRKLEEMLLIPEVLGSGSGAAIDDSADDQTPSSPPSHNGVFPKGTFIVSNHADELTPWTPLLASLSASPFIAIPCCSHDFGGTRFRAPAVKKYVADDGQPKGHKNAPPSAYASLCSWTSALTESMGFVVEKEHLRIPSTRNIAVVGRKYEKGDNGRSLDERLQYAREVVEKEMGGQVSVDQVRMQWVARGSGLMKPSKGGH
;
A
#
# COMPACT_ATOMS: atom_id res chain seq x y z
N MET A 1 -37.36 -28.85 4.37
CA MET A 1 -37.81 -29.82 3.34
C MET A 1 -37.66 -29.16 1.99
N ALA A 2 -36.69 -29.61 1.19
CA ALA A 2 -36.45 -29.09 -0.16
C ALA A 2 -37.63 -29.47 -1.07
N LEU A 3 -38.04 -28.56 -1.97
CA LEU A 3 -39.00 -28.92 -3.02
C LEU A 3 -38.23 -29.75 -4.06
N GLN A 4 -38.65 -30.99 -4.31
CA GLN A 4 -37.97 -31.91 -5.24
C GLN A 4 -38.07 -31.48 -6.73
N THR A 5 -38.75 -30.37 -7.01
CA THR A 5 -38.90 -29.79 -8.35
C THR A 5 -38.68 -28.27 -8.28
N PRO A 6 -38.01 -27.66 -9.29
CA PRO A 6 -37.84 -26.21 -9.36
C PRO A 6 -39.19 -25.50 -9.36
N VAL A 7 -39.30 -24.42 -8.60
CA VAL A 7 -40.49 -23.57 -8.55
C VAL A 7 -40.59 -22.82 -9.88
N THR A 8 -41.57 -23.17 -10.71
CA THR A 8 -41.77 -22.59 -12.05
C THR A 8 -42.88 -21.54 -12.09
N ASP A 9 -43.80 -21.57 -11.13
CA ASP A 9 -44.87 -20.59 -10.95
C ASP A 9 -44.30 -19.21 -10.60
N ALA A 10 -44.83 -18.17 -11.27
CA ALA A 10 -44.43 -16.79 -11.14
C ALA A 10 -44.54 -16.26 -9.70
N THR A 11 -45.56 -16.72 -8.96
CA THR A 11 -45.96 -16.23 -7.63
C THR A 11 -45.54 -17.15 -6.49
N ALA A 12 -45.08 -18.35 -6.79
CA ALA A 12 -44.71 -19.31 -5.76
C ALA A 12 -43.40 -18.88 -5.07
N PRO A 13 -43.33 -18.95 -3.73
CA PRO A 13 -42.14 -18.55 -2.97
C PRO A 13 -40.96 -19.49 -3.26
N LEU A 14 -39.74 -18.95 -3.30
CA LEU A 14 -38.52 -19.71 -3.57
C LEU A 14 -38.31 -20.91 -2.62
N PHE A 15 -38.70 -20.73 -1.35
CA PHE A 15 -38.66 -21.74 -0.29
C PHE A 15 -39.88 -21.58 0.64
N SER A 16 -40.08 -22.53 1.56
CA SER A 16 -41.24 -22.52 2.48
C SER A 16 -41.31 -21.22 3.30
N THR A 17 -42.49 -20.59 3.33
CA THR A 17 -42.75 -19.38 4.13
C THR A 17 -42.68 -19.63 5.64
N GLU A 18 -42.75 -20.89 6.09
CA GLU A 18 -42.60 -21.29 7.50
C GLU A 18 -41.17 -21.08 8.06
N LEU A 19 -40.21 -20.83 7.17
CA LEU A 19 -38.84 -20.47 7.52
C LEU A 19 -38.67 -18.97 7.74
N ILE A 20 -39.70 -18.14 7.53
CA ILE A 20 -39.65 -16.73 7.92
C ILE A 20 -40.04 -16.60 9.40
N SER A 21 -39.18 -15.95 10.21
CA SER A 21 -39.41 -15.79 11.65
C SER A 21 -40.76 -15.11 11.95
N PRO A 22 -41.64 -15.74 12.76
CA PRO A 22 -42.87 -15.12 13.22
C PRO A 22 -42.64 -13.82 14.03
N GLU A 23 -41.54 -13.76 14.78
CA GLU A 23 -41.13 -12.59 15.56
C GLU A 23 -40.74 -11.43 14.64
N VAL A 24 -40.00 -11.72 13.57
CA VAL A 24 -39.67 -10.72 12.56
C VAL A 24 -40.94 -10.19 11.89
N LEU A 25 -41.87 -11.07 11.50
CA LEU A 25 -43.14 -10.66 10.89
C LEU A 25 -43.97 -9.75 11.80
N LYS A 26 -44.02 -10.04 13.10
CA LYS A 26 -44.69 -9.18 14.09
C LYS A 26 -43.99 -7.84 14.31
N ALA A 27 -42.67 -7.78 14.11
CA ALA A 27 -41.84 -6.62 14.40
C ALA A 27 -41.58 -5.70 13.19
N LEU A 28 -42.18 -6.01 12.04
CA LEU A 28 -42.16 -5.15 10.85
C LEU A 28 -43.07 -3.92 11.06
N PRO A 29 -42.74 -2.75 10.47
CA PRO A 29 -43.65 -1.62 10.46
C PRO A 29 -44.98 -1.97 9.77
N GLN A 30 -46.07 -1.31 10.18
CA GLN A 30 -47.39 -1.53 9.59
C GLN A 30 -47.34 -1.32 8.06
N GLY A 31 -47.96 -2.23 7.31
CA GLY A 31 -47.98 -2.21 5.85
C GLY A 31 -46.75 -2.83 5.18
N TYR A 32 -45.72 -3.24 5.93
CA TYR A 32 -44.58 -3.96 5.39
C TYR A 32 -44.76 -5.47 5.55
N THR A 33 -44.22 -6.23 4.60
CA THR A 33 -44.19 -7.70 4.65
C THR A 33 -42.78 -8.21 4.40
N CYS A 34 -42.46 -9.41 4.88
CA CYS A 34 -41.22 -10.11 4.58
C CYS A 34 -41.56 -11.52 4.09
N ARG A 35 -41.03 -11.92 2.93
CA ARG A 35 -41.29 -13.24 2.34
C ARG A 35 -40.10 -13.72 1.52
N PRO A 36 -40.03 -15.02 1.20
CA PRO A 36 -39.14 -15.52 0.15
C PRO A 36 -39.40 -14.77 -1.16
N ILE A 37 -38.34 -14.59 -1.95
CA ILE A 37 -38.49 -14.01 -3.28
C ILE A 37 -39.36 -14.92 -4.18
N GLN A 38 -39.99 -14.30 -5.16
CA GLN A 38 -40.81 -14.93 -6.18
C GLN A 38 -40.22 -14.62 -7.55
N ARG A 39 -40.52 -15.44 -8.55
CA ARG A 39 -39.98 -15.23 -9.91
C ARG A 39 -40.43 -13.90 -10.51
N GLN A 40 -41.67 -13.46 -10.22
CA GLN A 40 -42.20 -12.18 -10.66
C GLN A 40 -41.56 -10.95 -10.01
N ASP A 41 -40.71 -11.12 -8.98
CA ASP A 41 -40.11 -9.98 -8.27
C ASP A 41 -39.10 -9.18 -9.12
N TYR A 42 -38.77 -9.67 -10.32
CA TYR A 42 -38.17 -8.87 -11.38
C TYR A 42 -38.93 -7.57 -11.61
N HIS A 43 -40.27 -7.65 -11.67
CA HIS A 43 -41.16 -6.51 -11.93
C HIS A 43 -41.47 -5.68 -10.67
N ASN A 44 -41.11 -6.19 -9.49
CA ASN A 44 -41.39 -5.54 -8.20
C ASN A 44 -40.21 -4.69 -7.69
N GLY A 45 -39.18 -4.47 -8.52
CA GLY A 45 -38.03 -3.61 -8.21
C GLY A 45 -36.88 -4.30 -7.47
N PHE A 46 -36.82 -5.64 -7.48
CA PHE A 46 -35.76 -6.39 -6.78
C PHE A 46 -34.35 -5.95 -7.19
N LEU A 47 -34.08 -5.89 -8.50
CA LEU A 47 -32.77 -5.51 -9.03
C LEU A 47 -32.41 -4.06 -8.69
N ASP A 48 -33.40 -3.16 -8.64
CA ASP A 48 -33.16 -1.75 -8.29
C ASP A 48 -32.74 -1.57 -6.84
N VAL A 49 -33.28 -2.39 -5.93
CA VAL A 49 -32.82 -2.41 -4.54
C VAL A 49 -31.38 -2.89 -4.44
N LEU A 50 -30.97 -3.93 -5.18
CA LEU A 50 -29.58 -4.42 -5.18
C LEU A 50 -28.57 -3.37 -5.67
N ARG A 51 -28.98 -2.43 -6.54
CA ARG A 51 -28.11 -1.35 -7.04
C ARG A 51 -27.62 -0.39 -5.95
N VAL A 52 -28.25 -0.36 -4.76
CA VAL A 52 -27.75 0.44 -3.63
C VAL A 52 -26.52 -0.19 -2.97
N LEU A 53 -26.31 -1.49 -3.17
CA LEU A 53 -25.22 -2.27 -2.59
C LEU A 53 -24.01 -2.31 -3.54
N THR A 54 -24.22 -2.68 -4.81
CA THR A 54 -23.13 -2.85 -5.78
C THR A 54 -23.60 -2.73 -7.24
N THR A 55 -22.67 -2.93 -8.19
CA THR A 55 -22.99 -2.99 -9.62
C THR A 55 -23.76 -4.27 -9.95
N VAL A 56 -25.00 -4.12 -10.44
CA VAL A 56 -25.83 -5.24 -10.92
C VAL A 56 -25.65 -5.48 -12.44
N GLY A 57 -25.46 -4.42 -13.23
CA GLY A 57 -25.49 -4.47 -14.69
C GLY A 57 -26.91 -4.44 -15.28
N ASP A 58 -27.01 -4.73 -16.58
CA ASP A 58 -28.27 -4.86 -17.31
C ASP A 58 -28.66 -6.34 -17.37
N VAL A 59 -29.71 -6.71 -16.64
CA VAL A 59 -30.20 -8.08 -16.54
C VAL A 59 -31.57 -8.14 -17.21
N SER A 60 -31.65 -8.88 -18.32
CA SER A 60 -32.93 -9.13 -18.98
C SER A 60 -33.82 -10.05 -18.15
N GLU A 61 -35.13 -10.05 -18.40
CA GLU A 61 -36.08 -10.92 -17.71
C GLU A 61 -35.76 -12.41 -17.95
N GLU A 62 -35.24 -12.76 -19.13
CA GLU A 62 -34.79 -14.12 -19.44
C GLU A 62 -33.59 -14.53 -18.58
N ALA A 63 -32.57 -13.67 -18.46
CA ALA A 63 -31.41 -13.92 -17.64
C ALA A 63 -31.76 -14.01 -16.14
N TRP A 64 -32.68 -13.16 -15.68
CA TRP A 64 -33.27 -13.25 -14.35
C TRP A 64 -33.95 -14.61 -14.13
N ASN A 65 -34.83 -15.01 -15.06
CA ASN A 65 -35.57 -16.26 -14.98
C ASN A 65 -34.65 -17.48 -14.95
N GLU A 66 -33.62 -17.50 -15.81
CA GLU A 66 -32.63 -18.58 -15.83
C GLU A 66 -31.91 -18.70 -14.48
N ARG A 67 -31.44 -17.57 -13.93
CA ARG A 67 -30.77 -17.54 -12.62
C ARG A 67 -31.73 -17.94 -11.49
N TYR A 68 -32.97 -17.46 -11.51
CA TYR A 68 -33.99 -17.79 -10.53
C TYR A 68 -34.28 -19.30 -10.52
N THR A 69 -34.51 -19.90 -11.70
CA THR A 69 -34.75 -21.35 -11.81
C THR A 69 -33.56 -22.15 -11.29
N TRP A 70 -32.32 -21.72 -11.58
CA TRP A 70 -31.12 -22.37 -11.08
C TRP A 70 -31.00 -22.31 -9.54
N MET A 71 -31.35 -21.18 -8.93
CA MET A 71 -31.38 -21.05 -7.46
C MET A 71 -32.53 -21.86 -6.85
N SER A 72 -33.69 -21.88 -7.51
CA SER A 72 -34.87 -22.62 -7.06
C SER A 72 -34.64 -24.12 -7.02
N SER A 73 -33.90 -24.69 -7.97
CA SER A 73 -33.50 -26.10 -7.94
C SER A 73 -32.49 -26.43 -6.83
N ARG A 74 -32.07 -25.43 -6.05
CA ARG A 74 -31.11 -25.49 -4.92
C ARG A 74 -31.66 -24.72 -3.72
N ASN A 75 -32.99 -24.74 -3.54
CA ASN A 75 -33.68 -24.04 -2.44
C ASN A 75 -33.50 -24.71 -1.06
N ASP A 76 -32.63 -25.72 -0.98
CA ASP A 76 -32.04 -26.23 0.25
C ASP A 76 -30.73 -25.49 0.61
N SER A 77 -30.21 -24.67 -0.29
CA SER A 77 -28.92 -24.00 -0.21
C SER A 77 -29.02 -22.50 -0.36
N TYR A 78 -29.95 -22.00 -1.18
CA TYR A 78 -30.19 -20.57 -1.43
C TYR A 78 -31.51 -20.13 -0.81
N PHE A 79 -31.45 -19.23 0.16
CA PHE A 79 -32.60 -18.65 0.85
C PHE A 79 -32.60 -17.14 0.66
N LEU A 80 -33.26 -16.66 -0.39
CA LEU A 80 -33.37 -15.23 -0.70
C LEU A 80 -34.71 -14.69 -0.20
N ILE A 81 -34.67 -13.57 0.53
CA ILE A 81 -35.86 -12.90 1.05
C ILE A 81 -35.98 -11.46 0.51
N ALA A 82 -37.21 -10.97 0.49
CA ALA A 82 -37.54 -9.59 0.18
C ALA A 82 -38.47 -9.00 1.25
N ILE A 83 -38.26 -7.72 1.57
CA ILE A 83 -39.20 -6.88 2.30
C ILE A 83 -39.95 -6.00 1.29
N LEU A 84 -41.27 -6.02 1.36
CA LEU A 84 -42.14 -5.20 0.53
C LEU A 84 -42.80 -4.10 1.38
N ASP A 85 -42.99 -2.92 0.81
CA ASP A 85 -43.79 -1.84 1.40
C ASP A 85 -45.30 -2.01 1.10
N ALA A 86 -46.12 -1.06 1.57
CA ALA A 86 -47.57 -1.11 1.41
C ALA A 86 -48.05 -1.06 -0.05
N SER A 87 -47.19 -0.64 -0.99
CA SER A 87 -47.46 -0.63 -2.43
C SER A 87 -47.04 -1.93 -3.13
N SER A 88 -46.62 -2.95 -2.37
CA SER A 88 -46.04 -4.20 -2.87
C SER A 88 -44.73 -4.01 -3.64
N ARG A 89 -44.07 -2.86 -3.48
CA ARG A 89 -42.73 -2.61 -4.04
C ARG A 89 -41.68 -3.22 -3.11
N ILE A 90 -40.67 -3.88 -3.69
CA ILE A 90 -39.53 -4.38 -2.92
C ILE A 90 -38.66 -3.21 -2.48
N VAL A 91 -38.37 -3.18 -1.19
CA VAL A 91 -37.63 -2.10 -0.53
C VAL A 91 -36.42 -2.60 0.28
N GLY A 92 -36.29 -3.90 0.44
CA GLY A 92 -35.12 -4.52 1.04
C GLY A 92 -34.96 -5.97 0.60
N THR A 93 -33.73 -6.45 0.55
CA THR A 93 -33.40 -7.84 0.23
C THR A 93 -32.16 -8.32 0.98
N GLY A 94 -32.05 -9.64 1.13
CA GLY A 94 -30.88 -10.32 1.62
C GLY A 94 -30.93 -11.81 1.25
N ALA A 95 -29.76 -12.44 1.24
CA ALA A 95 -29.60 -13.85 0.93
C ALA A 95 -28.90 -14.58 2.06
N LEU A 96 -29.28 -15.84 2.28
CA LEU A 96 -28.51 -16.81 3.05
C LEU A 96 -28.12 -17.96 2.14
N ILE A 97 -26.82 -18.25 2.05
CA ILE A 97 -26.29 -19.45 1.42
C ILE A 97 -25.82 -20.44 2.48
N VAL A 98 -26.32 -21.67 2.43
CA VAL A 98 -25.94 -22.73 3.37
C VAL A 98 -24.84 -23.62 2.77
N GLU A 99 -23.65 -23.56 3.35
CA GLU A 99 -22.51 -24.38 2.97
C GLU A 99 -22.45 -25.67 3.80
N ARG A 100 -22.29 -26.82 3.13
CA ARG A 100 -22.08 -28.13 3.77
C ARG A 100 -20.60 -28.35 4.03
N LYS A 101 -20.22 -28.78 5.23
CA LYS A 101 -18.82 -29.05 5.60
C LYS A 101 -18.64 -30.46 6.15
N PHE A 102 -17.45 -31.04 6.02
CA PHE A 102 -17.09 -32.28 6.72
C PHE A 102 -16.77 -32.05 8.20
N ILE A 103 -16.19 -30.89 8.52
CA ILE A 103 -15.86 -30.48 9.89
C ILE A 103 -17.15 -30.26 10.71
N HIS A 104 -17.01 -30.23 12.04
CA HIS A 104 -18.16 -30.12 12.96
C HIS A 104 -19.23 -31.21 12.73
N GLN A 105 -18.79 -32.46 12.50
CA GLN A 105 -19.65 -33.63 12.34
C GLN A 105 -20.66 -33.49 11.18
N LEU A 106 -20.14 -33.22 9.97
CA LEU A 106 -20.97 -32.93 8.79
C LEU A 106 -21.82 -31.66 8.94
N GLY A 107 -21.27 -30.65 9.64
CA GLY A 107 -21.99 -29.44 10.01
C GLY A 107 -22.28 -28.49 8.83
N LEU A 108 -23.23 -27.58 9.05
CA LEU A 108 -23.64 -26.54 8.09
C LEU A 108 -23.21 -25.14 8.56
N VAL A 109 -22.81 -24.28 7.62
CA VAL A 109 -22.52 -22.86 7.88
C VAL A 109 -23.41 -21.98 7.02
N GLY A 110 -24.07 -21.00 7.63
CA GLY A 110 -24.80 -19.96 6.92
C GLY A 110 -23.88 -18.82 6.51
N HIS A 111 -24.01 -18.35 5.28
CA HIS A 111 -23.33 -17.16 4.74
C HIS A 111 -24.39 -16.13 4.36
N ILE A 112 -24.42 -15.00 5.04
CA ILE A 112 -25.33 -13.90 4.72
C ILE A 112 -24.70 -13.02 3.64
N GLU A 113 -25.41 -12.83 2.53
CA GLU A 113 -24.96 -12.10 1.34
C GLU A 113 -26.02 -11.08 0.88
N ASP A 114 -25.59 -10.17 0.00
CA ASP A 114 -26.46 -9.27 -0.78
C ASP A 114 -27.48 -8.46 0.03
N ILE A 115 -27.08 -7.95 1.20
CA ILE A 115 -27.93 -7.15 2.09
C ILE A 115 -28.09 -5.73 1.56
N ALA A 116 -29.31 -5.40 1.12
CA ALA A 116 -29.64 -4.10 0.54
C ALA A 116 -30.98 -3.57 1.04
N VAL A 117 -31.06 -2.25 1.28
CA VAL A 117 -32.30 -1.52 1.61
C VAL A 117 -32.34 -0.24 0.79
N ALA A 118 -33.46 0.00 0.10
CA ALA A 118 -33.69 1.18 -0.71
C ALA A 118 -33.41 2.46 0.09
N LYS A 119 -32.74 3.45 -0.50
CA LYS A 119 -32.21 4.63 0.22
C LYS A 119 -33.30 5.41 0.96
N ASP A 120 -34.48 5.55 0.37
CA ASP A 120 -35.67 6.19 0.94
C ASP A 120 -36.32 5.38 2.08
N GLN A 121 -35.83 4.16 2.34
CA GLN A 121 -36.37 3.21 3.32
C GLN A 121 -35.34 2.85 4.41
N GLN A 122 -34.13 3.40 4.34
CA GLN A 122 -33.09 3.23 5.36
C GLN A 122 -33.48 3.91 6.68
N GLY A 123 -32.87 3.48 7.79
CA GLY A 123 -33.18 3.99 9.13
C GLY A 123 -34.45 3.41 9.77
N LYS A 124 -35.32 2.73 9.01
CA LYS A 124 -36.59 2.13 9.48
C LYS A 124 -36.45 0.71 10.08
N LYS A 125 -35.24 0.33 10.48
CA LYS A 125 -34.88 -1.01 11.00
C LYS A 125 -35.09 -2.18 10.03
N LEU A 126 -35.42 -1.95 8.76
CA LEU A 126 -35.66 -3.02 7.77
C LEU A 126 -34.43 -3.92 7.58
N GLY A 127 -33.22 -3.34 7.48
CA GLY A 127 -31.98 -4.11 7.40
C GLY A 127 -31.77 -5.04 8.60
N LEU A 128 -32.09 -4.57 9.82
CA LEU A 128 -32.03 -5.40 11.03
C LEU A 128 -33.01 -6.58 10.93
N ARG A 129 -34.22 -6.37 10.40
CA ARG A 129 -35.22 -7.43 10.20
C ARG A 129 -34.77 -8.47 9.18
N ILE A 130 -34.09 -8.04 8.10
CA ILE A 130 -33.50 -8.96 7.11
C ILE A 130 -32.46 -9.86 7.79
N ILE A 131 -31.52 -9.30 8.54
CA ILE A 131 -30.50 -10.09 9.25
C ILE A 131 -31.14 -11.08 10.23
N GLN A 132 -32.11 -10.64 11.03
CA GLN A 132 -32.82 -11.51 11.97
C GLN A 132 -33.57 -12.65 11.29
N ALA A 133 -34.21 -12.39 10.14
CA ALA A 133 -34.90 -13.42 9.37
C ALA A 133 -33.93 -14.45 8.80
N LEU A 134 -32.81 -14.00 8.22
CA LEU A 134 -31.80 -14.90 7.65
C LEU A 134 -31.10 -15.74 8.72
N ASP A 135 -30.79 -15.16 9.88
CA ASP A 135 -30.16 -15.89 10.98
C ASP A 135 -31.11 -16.95 11.57
N PHE A 136 -32.40 -16.63 11.69
CA PHE A 136 -33.44 -17.61 12.05
C PHE A 136 -33.53 -18.77 11.04
N VAL A 137 -33.46 -18.48 9.73
CA VAL A 137 -33.42 -19.53 8.71
C VAL A 137 -32.20 -20.43 8.93
N ALA A 138 -31.01 -19.84 9.12
CA ALA A 138 -29.76 -20.57 9.30
C ALA A 138 -29.81 -21.52 10.52
N GLU A 139 -30.27 -21.02 11.66
CA GLU A 139 -30.44 -21.84 12.87
C GLU A 139 -31.46 -22.97 12.62
N LYS A 140 -32.61 -22.66 12.03
CA LYS A 140 -33.71 -23.61 11.83
C LYS A 140 -33.38 -24.73 10.85
N VAL A 141 -32.48 -24.49 9.90
CA VAL A 141 -31.98 -25.53 8.98
C VAL A 141 -30.76 -26.28 9.51
N GLY A 142 -30.25 -25.92 10.70
CA GLY A 142 -29.20 -26.66 11.41
C GLY A 142 -27.77 -26.13 11.20
N CYS A 143 -27.60 -24.86 10.81
CA CYS A 143 -26.28 -24.24 10.79
C CYS A 143 -25.72 -24.10 12.20
N TYR A 144 -24.45 -24.48 12.40
CA TYR A 144 -23.79 -24.31 13.70
C TYR A 144 -23.27 -22.88 13.92
N LYS A 145 -23.21 -22.08 12.84
CA LYS A 145 -22.95 -20.64 12.87
C LYS A 145 -23.39 -19.97 11.56
N THR A 146 -23.61 -18.66 11.64
CA THR A 146 -23.79 -17.76 10.49
C THR A 146 -22.61 -16.79 10.42
N ILE A 147 -22.09 -16.53 9.23
CA ILE A 147 -21.02 -15.56 8.97
C ILE A 147 -21.40 -14.62 7.83
N LEU A 148 -20.72 -13.48 7.77
CA LEU A 148 -20.82 -12.48 6.71
C LEU A 148 -19.56 -11.63 6.71
N ASP A 149 -19.29 -11.01 5.58
CA ASP A 149 -18.23 -10.03 5.44
C ASP A 149 -18.81 -8.61 5.34
N CYS A 150 -18.08 -7.63 5.88
CA CYS A 150 -18.51 -6.23 5.87
C CYS A 150 -17.32 -5.28 5.94
N SER A 151 -17.53 -4.05 5.47
CA SER A 151 -16.56 -2.95 5.61
C SER A 151 -16.52 -2.43 7.05
N GLU A 152 -15.45 -1.69 7.39
CA GLU A 152 -15.40 -1.03 8.70
C GLU A 152 -16.56 -0.04 8.92
N ALA A 153 -17.05 0.59 7.85
CA ALA A 153 -18.12 1.60 7.92
C ALA A 153 -19.49 1.01 8.35
N ASN A 154 -19.76 -0.26 8.08
CA ASN A 154 -21.01 -0.94 8.43
C ASN A 154 -20.86 -2.00 9.54
N GLU A 155 -19.65 -2.24 10.06
CA GLU A 155 -19.40 -3.15 11.20
C GLU A 155 -20.35 -2.84 12.39
N GLY A 156 -20.50 -1.55 12.73
CA GLY A 156 -21.37 -1.11 13.83
C GLY A 156 -22.86 -1.43 13.63
N PHE A 157 -23.32 -1.63 12.39
CA PHE A 157 -24.67 -2.13 12.12
C PHE A 157 -24.77 -3.62 12.43
N TYR A 158 -23.83 -4.45 11.98
CA TYR A 158 -23.85 -5.89 12.25
C TYR A 158 -23.65 -6.23 13.72
N VAL A 159 -22.86 -5.44 14.45
CA VAL A 159 -22.76 -5.53 15.92
C VAL A 159 -24.13 -5.33 16.58
N LYS A 160 -24.92 -4.35 16.12
CA LYS A 160 -26.29 -4.13 16.62
C LYS A 160 -27.26 -5.25 16.24
N CYS A 161 -26.95 -6.03 15.21
CA CYS A 161 -27.70 -7.23 14.83
C CYS A 161 -27.29 -8.47 15.66
N GLY A 162 -26.30 -8.37 16.54
CA GLY A 162 -25.83 -9.49 17.40
C GLY A 162 -24.59 -10.23 16.88
N PHE A 163 -24.05 -9.82 15.72
CA PHE A 163 -22.83 -10.40 15.17
C PHE A 163 -21.58 -9.83 15.88
N LYS A 164 -20.47 -10.57 15.82
CA LYS A 164 -19.18 -10.17 16.37
C LYS A 164 -18.10 -10.38 15.31
N ARG A 165 -17.09 -9.52 15.30
CA ARG A 165 -15.92 -9.68 14.43
C ARG A 165 -15.24 -11.03 14.71
N ALA A 166 -15.08 -11.84 13.67
CA ALA A 166 -14.59 -13.22 13.79
C ALA A 166 -13.40 -13.55 12.88
N GLY A 167 -12.96 -12.63 12.02
CA GLY A 167 -11.88 -12.82 11.07
C GLY A 167 -11.64 -11.61 10.18
N LEU A 168 -10.88 -11.82 9.10
CA LEU A 168 -10.68 -10.87 8.02
C LEU A 168 -11.16 -11.52 6.72
N GLU A 169 -11.95 -10.78 5.95
CA GLU A 169 -12.24 -11.12 4.55
C GLU A 169 -10.95 -10.91 3.73
N MET A 170 -10.63 -11.88 2.88
CA MET A 170 -9.51 -11.77 1.94
C MET A 170 -10.06 -11.95 0.53
N ALA A 171 -9.87 -10.96 -0.34
CA ALA A 171 -10.41 -10.97 -1.70
C ALA A 171 -9.30 -11.07 -2.77
N HIS A 172 -9.59 -11.80 -3.85
CA HIS A 172 -8.80 -11.82 -5.07
C HIS A 172 -9.73 -11.68 -6.27
N TYR A 173 -9.73 -10.50 -6.90
CA TYR A 173 -10.60 -10.20 -8.04
C TYR A 173 -9.98 -10.65 -9.36
N TYR A 174 -10.72 -11.41 -10.15
CA TYR A 174 -10.33 -11.82 -11.50
C TYR A 174 -10.78 -10.78 -12.55
N GLY A 175 -9.98 -10.53 -13.58
CA GLY A 175 -10.27 -9.53 -14.62
C GLY A 175 -11.64 -9.77 -15.29
N ARG A 176 -12.48 -8.71 -15.38
CA ARG A 176 -13.84 -8.81 -15.94
C ARG A 176 -13.82 -9.10 -17.45
N ARG A 177 -14.65 -10.04 -17.91
CA ARG A 177 -15.10 -10.13 -19.31
C ARG A 177 -16.09 -8.97 -19.55
N THR A 178 -15.74 -8.04 -20.41
CA THR A 178 -16.57 -6.86 -20.76
C THR A 178 -17.79 -7.25 -21.58
N MET A 179 -19.01 -6.98 -21.08
CA MET A 179 -20.15 -6.67 -21.94
C MET A 179 -20.23 -5.14 -22.11
N SER A 180 -20.46 -4.69 -23.34
CA SER A 180 -20.45 -3.30 -23.81
C SER A 180 -21.60 -2.47 -23.22
N ASN A 181 -21.30 -1.29 -22.67
CA ASN A 181 -22.28 -0.34 -22.11
C ASN A 181 -23.01 0.48 -23.19
N VAL A 182 -24.32 0.68 -22.99
CA VAL A 182 -25.12 1.78 -23.55
C VAL A 182 -25.24 2.88 -22.48
N VAL A 183 -25.12 4.14 -22.89
CA VAL A 183 -25.02 5.34 -22.04
C VAL A 183 -26.40 5.93 -21.74
N THR A 184 -26.68 6.28 -20.46
CA THR A 184 -27.71 7.28 -20.11
C THR A 184 -27.22 8.22 -18.99
N HIS A 185 -27.55 9.52 -19.12
CA HIS A 185 -27.03 10.65 -18.34
C HIS A 185 -27.84 10.93 -17.05
N GLY A 186 -27.14 11.26 -15.95
CA GLY A 186 -27.68 11.75 -14.67
C GLY A 186 -26.60 12.51 -13.88
N PRO A 187 -26.95 13.33 -12.86
CA PRO A 187 -26.20 14.54 -12.49
C PRO A 187 -24.81 14.25 -11.95
N GLU A 188 -23.81 14.75 -12.68
CA GLU A 188 -22.41 14.34 -12.62
C GLU A 188 -21.64 14.75 -11.37
N ARG A 189 -22.02 15.83 -10.68
CA ARG A 189 -21.12 16.49 -9.71
C ARG A 189 -20.84 15.71 -8.41
N ASP A 190 -21.70 14.77 -8.02
CA ASP A 190 -21.58 14.05 -6.73
C ASP A 190 -21.05 12.60 -6.85
N ARG A 191 -20.87 12.14 -8.09
CA ARG A 191 -20.26 10.83 -8.44
C ARG A 191 -18.73 10.92 -8.45
N PHE A 192 -18.19 12.02 -8.99
CA PHE A 192 -16.73 12.22 -9.15
C PHE A 192 -15.99 12.48 -7.82
N GLY A 193 -16.60 13.21 -6.89
CA GLY A 193 -16.01 13.43 -5.57
C GLY A 193 -15.84 12.14 -4.75
N ARG A 194 -16.75 11.16 -4.95
CA ARG A 194 -16.64 9.83 -4.34
C ARG A 194 -15.58 8.97 -5.01
N GLN A 195 -15.53 8.97 -6.34
CA GLN A 195 -14.53 8.21 -7.10
C GLN A 195 -13.10 8.71 -6.83
N PHE A 196 -12.90 10.03 -6.71
CA PHE A 196 -11.62 10.60 -6.30
C PHE A 196 -11.23 10.20 -4.87
N LYS A 197 -12.15 10.27 -3.90
CA LYS A 197 -11.89 9.86 -2.52
C LYS A 197 -11.60 8.36 -2.39
N MET A 198 -12.34 7.51 -3.10
CA MET A 198 -12.08 6.07 -3.15
C MET A 198 -10.72 5.76 -3.79
N ALA A 199 -10.40 6.37 -4.94
CA ALA A 199 -9.10 6.19 -5.57
C ALA A 199 -7.95 6.71 -4.68
N GLU A 200 -8.15 7.83 -3.98
CA GLU A 200 -7.19 8.35 -3.01
C GLU A 200 -7.03 7.41 -1.81
N GLU A 201 -8.10 6.77 -1.36
CA GLU A 201 -8.10 5.81 -0.25
C GLU A 201 -7.47 4.46 -0.65
N GLU A 202 -7.80 3.91 -1.80
CA GLU A 202 -7.17 2.73 -2.39
C GLU A 202 -5.67 2.95 -2.64
N ALA A 203 -5.29 4.12 -3.15
CA ALA A 203 -3.89 4.47 -3.32
C ALA A 203 -3.19 4.77 -2.00
N ARG A 204 -3.91 5.29 -1.00
CA ARG A 204 -3.42 5.46 0.38
C ARG A 204 -3.21 4.11 1.05
N GLU A 205 -4.06 3.12 0.80
CA GLU A 205 -3.89 1.74 1.23
C GLU A 205 -2.77 1.07 0.46
N ALA A 206 -2.65 1.25 -0.85
CA ALA A 206 -1.54 0.74 -1.65
C ALA A 206 -0.21 1.37 -1.21
N MET A 207 -0.13 2.69 -1.03
CA MET A 207 1.06 3.37 -0.50
C MET A 207 1.26 3.22 1.01
N GLY A 208 0.21 2.82 1.73
CA GLY A 208 0.22 2.47 3.15
C GLY A 208 0.67 1.04 3.38
N SER A 209 0.40 0.15 2.42
CA SER A 209 0.86 -1.25 2.33
C SER A 209 2.22 -1.38 1.63
N LEU A 210 2.68 -0.33 0.94
CA LEU A 210 4.10 -0.03 0.65
C LEU A 210 4.87 0.51 1.86
N LYS A 211 4.27 0.52 3.06
CA LYS A 211 5.10 0.23 4.23
C LYS A 211 5.93 -0.99 3.84
N ILE A 212 7.22 -0.98 4.19
CA ILE A 212 8.08 -2.16 4.30
C ILE A 212 7.17 -3.36 4.42
N ALA A 213 7.22 -4.28 3.44
CA ALA A 213 6.41 -5.49 3.38
C ALA A 213 5.97 -5.87 4.78
N GLU A 214 4.68 -6.14 4.97
CA GLU A 214 4.21 -6.86 6.16
C GLU A 214 4.90 -8.23 6.24
N ASP A 215 6.20 -8.26 6.48
CA ASP A 215 6.91 -9.36 7.09
C ASP A 215 6.64 -9.22 8.59
N ALA A 216 5.36 -9.27 8.95
CA ALA A 216 5.01 -9.98 10.15
C ALA A 216 5.58 -11.40 9.98
N PRO A 217 6.22 -11.99 11.00
CA PRO A 217 6.55 -13.40 10.94
C PRO A 217 5.25 -14.20 10.93
N GLU A 218 4.66 -14.41 9.74
CA GLU A 218 3.65 -15.44 9.56
C GLU A 218 4.36 -16.79 9.60
N VAL A 219 4.27 -17.43 10.76
CA VAL A 219 4.61 -18.83 10.90
C VAL A 219 3.50 -19.63 10.23
N ALA A 220 3.78 -20.13 9.03
CA ALA A 220 2.90 -21.07 8.34
C ALA A 220 2.69 -22.32 9.22
N VAL A 221 1.46 -22.52 9.71
CA VAL A 221 1.07 -23.77 10.36
C VAL A 221 0.72 -24.78 9.26
N GLN A 222 1.69 -25.63 8.90
CA GLN A 222 1.40 -26.85 8.14
C GLN A 222 1.08 -28.01 9.10
N LYS A 223 -0.12 -28.56 8.96
CA LYS A 223 -0.47 -29.89 9.48
C LYS A 223 0.23 -30.94 8.63
N GLY A 224 1.23 -31.62 9.20
CA GLY A 224 1.91 -32.78 8.61
C GLY A 224 2.31 -33.77 9.69
N LYS A 225 2.02 -35.05 9.47
CA LYS A 225 2.07 -36.16 10.43
C LYS A 225 3.50 -36.55 10.87
N ALA A 226 3.60 -36.88 12.17
CA ALA A 226 4.44 -37.88 12.87
C ALA A 226 5.88 -38.25 12.42
N ASN A 227 6.71 -38.39 13.47
CA ASN A 227 7.99 -39.14 13.61
C ASN A 227 9.30 -38.51 13.11
N ASN A 228 10.05 -37.89 14.03
CA ASN A 228 11.29 -38.49 14.56
C ASN A 228 11.91 -37.61 15.67
N LYS A 229 12.27 -38.25 16.80
CA LYS A 229 13.04 -37.64 17.90
C LYS A 229 14.48 -37.37 17.45
N LYS A 230 14.96 -36.13 17.60
CA LYS A 230 16.37 -35.82 17.89
C LYS A 230 16.49 -34.45 18.54
N ASP A 231 17.10 -34.44 19.72
CA ASP A 231 17.36 -33.27 20.57
C ASP A 231 18.14 -32.19 19.83
N THR A 232 17.52 -31.02 19.68
CA THR A 232 18.21 -29.76 19.38
C THR A 232 17.63 -28.68 20.28
N LYS A 233 18.52 -27.95 20.97
CA LYS A 233 18.20 -26.85 21.89
C LYS A 233 17.15 -25.92 21.27
N SER A 234 15.99 -25.84 21.91
CA SER A 234 14.86 -25.01 21.51
C SER A 234 15.26 -23.53 21.53
N GLN A 235 15.23 -22.88 20.36
CA GLN A 235 15.03 -21.44 20.32
C GLN A 235 13.58 -21.17 20.76
N PRO A 236 13.31 -20.21 21.65
CA PRO A 236 11.95 -19.92 22.08
C PRO A 236 11.15 -19.42 20.88
N ALA A 237 9.96 -20.00 20.68
CA ALA A 237 8.99 -19.50 19.71
C ALA A 237 8.68 -18.01 19.99
N PRO A 238 8.32 -17.21 18.98
CA PRO A 238 7.91 -15.84 19.22
C PRO A 238 6.65 -15.83 20.09
N GLU A 239 6.79 -15.43 21.35
CA GLU A 239 5.66 -15.14 22.23
C GLU A 239 4.74 -14.12 21.55
N LYS A 240 3.46 -14.47 21.47
CA LYS A 240 2.41 -13.60 20.96
C LYS A 240 2.26 -12.40 21.90
N PHE A 241 2.29 -11.17 21.36
CA PHE A 241 2.05 -9.96 22.15
C PHE A 241 0.72 -10.08 22.90
N THR A 242 0.77 -9.96 24.22
CA THR A 242 -0.39 -10.07 25.10
C THR A 242 -0.29 -8.94 26.13
N PRO A 243 -1.11 -7.88 26.04
CA PRO A 243 -1.13 -6.82 27.05
C PRO A 243 -1.70 -7.36 28.37
N TYR A 244 -1.40 -6.69 29.48
CA TYR A 244 -2.04 -7.00 30.76
C TYR A 244 -3.52 -6.61 30.74
N ASP A 245 -4.33 -7.35 31.49
CA ASP A 245 -5.65 -6.86 31.90
C ASP A 245 -5.43 -5.74 32.93
N PRO A 246 -5.98 -4.52 32.72
CA PRO A 246 -5.84 -3.41 33.67
C PRO A 246 -6.20 -3.76 35.12
N ALA A 247 -7.10 -4.72 35.36
CA ALA A 247 -7.48 -5.13 36.70
C ALA A 247 -6.42 -5.98 37.42
N SER A 248 -5.57 -6.68 36.66
CA SER A 248 -4.55 -7.60 37.19
C SER A 248 -3.11 -7.18 36.85
N ALA A 249 -2.94 -6.02 36.21
CA ALA A 249 -1.62 -5.50 35.87
C ALA A 249 -0.77 -5.24 37.14
N PRO A 250 0.54 -5.58 37.11
CA PRO A 250 1.45 -5.24 38.20
C PRO A 250 1.44 -3.74 38.48
N LYS A 251 1.35 -3.37 39.77
CA LYS A 251 1.39 -1.97 40.17
C LYS A 251 2.83 -1.57 40.43
N ILE A 252 3.37 -0.79 39.51
CA ILE A 252 4.71 -0.21 39.56
C ILE A 252 4.54 1.31 39.53
N SER A 253 5.10 2.02 40.51
CA SER A 253 5.05 3.49 40.51
C SER A 253 5.73 4.04 39.26
N SER A 254 5.03 4.94 38.55
CA SER A 254 5.58 5.63 37.38
C SER A 254 6.45 6.83 37.76
N SER A 255 6.37 7.32 39.01
CA SER A 255 6.86 8.65 39.43
C SER A 255 6.20 9.82 38.68
N LEU A 256 5.22 9.56 37.81
CA LEU A 256 4.39 10.58 37.18
C LEU A 256 3.23 10.93 38.12
N PRO A 257 2.89 12.23 38.29
CA PRO A 257 1.78 12.64 39.15
C PRO A 257 0.45 12.01 38.69
N PRO A 258 -0.22 11.17 39.51
CA PRO A 258 -1.43 10.45 39.11
C PRO A 258 -2.64 11.37 38.85
N GLU A 259 -2.62 12.58 39.40
CA GLU A 259 -3.61 13.63 39.14
C GLU A 259 -3.51 14.24 37.74
N ILE A 260 -2.37 14.08 37.07
CA ILE A 260 -2.11 14.53 35.69
C ILE A 260 -2.12 13.34 34.73
N TRP A 261 -1.44 12.25 35.08
CA TRP A 261 -1.16 11.14 34.18
C TRP A 261 -2.03 9.93 34.45
N THR A 262 -2.80 9.54 33.44
CA THR A 262 -3.61 8.31 33.45
C THR A 262 -2.87 7.18 32.74
N ILE A 263 -2.70 6.03 33.40
CA ILE A 263 -2.22 4.80 32.74
C ILE A 263 -3.29 4.26 31.79
N VAL A 264 -2.90 3.92 30.56
CA VAL A 264 -3.84 3.53 29.49
C VAL A 264 -3.71 2.06 29.15
N GLN A 265 -2.49 1.57 28.97
CA GLN A 265 -2.18 0.18 28.61
C GLN A 265 -0.79 -0.20 29.14
N SER A 266 -0.60 -1.48 29.46
CA SER A 266 0.70 -2.05 29.80
C SER A 266 0.87 -3.49 29.29
N ALA A 267 2.12 -3.93 29.16
CA ALA A 267 2.47 -5.27 28.71
C ALA A 267 3.81 -5.73 29.31
N PRO A 268 4.01 -7.05 29.48
CA PRO A 268 5.33 -7.61 29.72
C PRO A 268 6.25 -7.32 28.53
N ALA A 269 7.56 -7.23 28.78
CA ALA A 269 8.55 -6.92 27.76
C ALA A 269 9.83 -7.75 27.95
N SER A 270 10.05 -8.68 27.01
CA SER A 270 11.16 -9.65 27.05
C SER A 270 12.36 -9.24 26.15
N PHE A 271 12.66 -7.95 26.05
CA PHE A 271 13.82 -7.40 25.33
C PHE A 271 14.69 -6.56 26.26
N THR A 272 15.95 -6.32 25.91
CA THR A 272 16.85 -5.45 26.68
C THR A 272 16.65 -3.96 26.32
N PRO A 273 17.07 -3.01 27.19
CA PRO A 273 16.88 -1.58 26.97
C PRO A 273 17.35 -1.03 25.63
N GLN A 274 18.48 -1.51 25.11
CA GLN A 274 19.03 -1.06 23.83
C GLN A 274 18.00 -1.13 22.69
N TYR A 275 17.22 -2.20 22.61
CA TYR A 275 16.22 -2.36 21.55
C TYR A 275 15.00 -1.45 21.72
N PHE A 276 14.65 -1.09 22.96
CA PHE A 276 13.63 -0.08 23.22
C PHE A 276 14.12 1.32 22.80
N LEU A 277 15.34 1.67 23.18
CA LEU A 277 15.96 2.96 22.86
C LEU A 277 16.14 3.14 21.35
N ASP A 278 16.59 2.08 20.66
CA ASP A 278 16.75 2.06 19.20
C ASP A 278 15.42 2.23 18.45
N VAL A 279 14.35 1.62 18.95
CA VAL A 279 13.00 1.79 18.40
C VAL A 279 12.46 3.18 18.68
N SER A 280 12.63 3.67 19.91
CA SER A 280 12.20 5.02 20.31
C SER A 280 12.89 6.08 19.45
N ARG A 281 14.20 5.96 19.23
CA ARG A 281 14.96 6.84 18.33
C ARG A 281 14.44 6.76 16.90
N ASN A 282 14.18 5.56 16.39
CA ASN A 282 13.65 5.39 15.03
C ASN A 282 12.25 6.02 14.86
N LEU A 283 11.39 5.96 15.88
CA LEU A 283 10.06 6.55 15.88
C LEU A 283 10.08 8.09 15.90
N LEU A 284 11.19 8.73 16.30
CA LEU A 284 11.34 10.19 16.23
C LEU A 284 11.28 10.69 14.78
N GLU A 285 12.05 10.04 13.90
CA GLU A 285 12.13 10.38 12.46
C GLU A 285 11.05 9.71 11.62
N ASN A 286 10.57 8.54 12.04
CA ASN A 286 9.61 7.71 11.30
C ASN A 286 8.28 7.55 12.06
N PRO A 287 7.55 8.65 12.36
CA PRO A 287 6.29 8.57 13.11
C PRO A 287 5.20 7.84 12.34
N ASN A 288 5.34 7.71 11.01
CA ASN A 288 4.46 6.95 10.13
C ASN A 288 4.36 5.45 10.48
N LEU A 289 5.29 4.92 11.27
CA LEU A 289 5.24 3.56 11.79
C LEU A 289 4.10 3.38 12.81
N THR A 290 3.77 4.43 13.56
CA THR A 290 2.70 4.41 14.58
C THR A 290 1.43 5.13 14.13
N ALA A 291 1.53 6.08 13.20
CA ALA A 291 0.38 6.78 12.62
C ALA A 291 0.44 6.82 11.08
N SER A 292 -0.40 6.03 10.39
CA SER A 292 -0.39 5.90 8.92
C SER A 292 -0.69 7.19 8.16
N HIS A 293 -1.36 8.15 8.80
CA HIS A 293 -1.69 9.46 8.24
C HIS A 293 -0.49 10.42 8.15
N LEU A 294 0.63 10.09 8.80
CA LEU A 294 1.88 10.86 8.71
C LEU A 294 2.74 10.39 7.54
N ALA A 295 3.37 11.36 6.87
CA ALA A 295 4.33 11.14 5.80
C ALA A 295 5.74 10.96 6.36
N ARG A 296 6.17 11.87 7.23
CA ARG A 296 7.50 11.94 7.86
C ARG A 296 7.49 12.87 9.09
N ALA A 297 8.62 12.95 9.78
CA ALA A 297 8.93 14.03 10.72
C ALA A 297 10.14 14.83 10.23
N GLU A 298 10.12 16.14 10.45
CA GLU A 298 11.27 17.02 10.24
C GLU A 298 11.84 17.46 11.59
N LEU A 299 13.12 17.17 11.84
CA LEU A 299 13.74 17.55 13.11
C LEU A 299 14.10 19.04 13.08
N SER A 300 13.45 19.82 13.93
CA SER A 300 13.77 21.22 14.17
C SER A 300 14.95 21.38 15.13
N TYR A 301 15.09 20.43 16.05
CA TYR A 301 16.19 20.35 16.99
C TYR A 301 16.45 18.89 17.40
N SER A 302 17.72 18.55 17.65
CA SER A 302 18.11 17.26 18.20
C SER A 302 19.36 17.40 19.07
N SER A 303 19.28 16.95 20.32
CA SER A 303 20.40 17.05 21.25
C SER A 303 21.48 15.98 21.06
N PHE A 304 21.28 14.99 20.18
CA PHE A 304 22.18 13.81 20.09
C PHE A 304 23.64 14.16 19.80
N ASN A 305 23.88 15.24 19.06
CA ASN A 305 25.21 15.68 18.66
C ASN A 305 25.47 17.15 19.04
N ASP A 306 24.68 17.70 19.97
CA ASP A 306 24.80 19.09 20.40
C ASP A 306 25.62 19.18 21.68
N ALA A 307 26.86 19.68 21.55
CA ALA A 307 27.77 19.84 22.67
C ALA A 307 27.33 20.89 23.71
N SER A 308 26.40 21.78 23.34
CA SER A 308 25.83 22.80 24.25
C SER A 308 24.61 22.30 25.03
N TYR A 309 24.20 21.04 24.83
CA TYR A 309 23.01 20.48 25.47
C TYR A 309 23.14 20.45 27.00
N ASN A 310 22.24 21.16 27.68
CA ASN A 310 22.16 21.24 29.13
C ASN A 310 20.88 20.55 29.63
N PRO A 311 20.95 19.30 30.11
CA PRO A 311 19.78 18.58 30.60
C PRO A 311 19.19 19.15 31.90
N GLN A 312 19.88 20.06 32.58
CA GLN A 312 19.45 20.71 33.83
C GLN A 312 18.85 22.10 33.58
N ALA A 313 18.57 22.44 32.32
CA ALA A 313 17.99 23.73 31.95
C ALA A 313 16.62 23.95 32.59
N THR A 314 16.40 25.14 33.13
CA THR A 314 15.10 25.54 33.73
C THR A 314 14.25 26.33 32.75
N SER A 315 14.86 26.88 31.70
CA SER A 315 14.17 27.54 30.60
C SER A 315 14.55 26.92 29.24
N PRO A 316 13.66 26.96 28.23
CA PRO A 316 13.97 26.41 26.90
C PRO A 316 15.26 26.97 26.28
N LEU A 317 15.58 28.25 26.53
CA LEU A 317 16.74 28.93 25.96
C LEU A 317 18.07 28.51 26.58
N GLU A 318 18.03 27.94 27.78
CA GLU A 318 19.19 27.35 28.47
C GLU A 318 19.48 25.92 28.01
N LEU A 319 18.54 25.26 27.31
CA LEU A 319 18.65 23.85 26.94
C LEU A 319 19.80 23.60 25.96
N ALA A 320 20.02 24.51 25.03
CA ALA A 320 21.15 24.50 24.09
C ALA A 320 21.26 25.84 23.36
N ASP A 321 22.47 26.18 22.89
CA ASP A 321 22.73 27.48 22.27
C ASP A 321 21.94 27.70 20.97
N ILE A 322 21.78 26.65 20.16
CA ILE A 322 21.00 26.73 18.92
C ILE A 322 19.53 27.09 19.14
N VAL A 323 18.97 26.80 20.32
CA VAL A 323 17.56 27.07 20.65
C VAL A 323 17.24 28.57 20.60
N LYS A 324 18.22 29.43 20.90
CA LYS A 324 18.08 30.89 20.81
C LYS A 324 17.77 31.36 19.39
N HIS A 325 18.23 30.61 18.39
CA HIS A 325 18.03 30.90 16.97
C HIS A 325 16.81 30.19 16.37
N LEU A 326 16.16 29.29 17.11
CA LEU A 326 14.91 28.67 16.67
C LEU A 326 13.76 29.66 16.79
N ARG A 327 12.85 29.60 15.81
CA ARG A 327 11.55 30.27 15.88
C ARG A 327 10.79 29.79 17.11
N ALA A 328 10.01 30.69 17.73
CA ALA A 328 9.38 30.44 19.02
C ALA A 328 8.54 29.15 19.05
N GLU A 329 7.81 28.87 17.97
CA GLU A 329 6.96 27.69 17.82
C GLU A 329 7.74 26.37 17.66
N HIS A 330 9.04 26.44 17.34
CA HIS A 330 9.96 25.30 17.22
C HIS A 330 10.91 25.16 18.42
N ARG A 331 10.75 25.98 19.46
CA ARG A 331 11.53 25.85 20.70
C ARG A 331 11.02 24.69 21.54
N PRO A 332 11.90 23.96 22.24
CA PRO A 332 11.52 22.84 23.09
C PRO A 332 10.58 23.28 24.22
N ARG A 333 9.58 22.46 24.54
CA ARG A 333 8.70 22.64 25.70
C ARG A 333 9.20 21.74 26.84
N LEU A 334 9.71 22.34 27.91
CA LEU A 334 10.18 21.61 29.09
C LEU A 334 9.02 21.20 30.00
N ILE A 335 9.24 20.15 30.80
CA ILE A 335 8.35 19.79 31.91
C ILE A 335 8.82 20.58 33.14
N GLU A 336 7.98 21.48 33.63
CA GLU A 336 8.29 22.32 34.80
C GLU A 336 8.62 21.44 36.03
N GLY A 337 9.75 21.73 36.68
CA GLY A 337 10.23 20.95 37.83
C GLY A 337 10.84 19.58 37.49
N GLY A 338 10.88 19.18 36.22
CA GLY A 338 11.40 17.87 35.80
C GLY A 338 10.45 16.71 36.12
N ILE A 339 10.99 15.50 36.25
CA ILE A 339 10.25 14.31 36.68
C ILE A 339 11.01 13.71 37.85
N ASP A 340 10.33 13.51 38.97
CA ASP A 340 10.97 13.05 40.21
C ASP A 340 11.64 11.68 40.03
N GLY A 341 12.89 11.58 40.49
CA GLY A 341 13.72 10.38 40.36
C GLY A 341 14.24 10.09 38.94
N TYR A 342 14.16 11.04 38.00
CA TYR A 342 14.59 10.88 36.62
C TYR A 342 15.54 11.98 36.14
N ASP A 343 16.55 11.58 35.36
CA ASP A 343 17.46 12.49 34.66
C ASP A 343 17.03 12.65 33.20
N LEU A 344 17.00 13.89 32.69
CA LEU A 344 16.73 14.15 31.28
C LEU A 344 17.94 13.74 30.42
N THR A 345 17.76 12.75 29.54
CA THR A 345 18.83 12.18 28.71
C THR A 345 18.98 12.88 27.36
N TRP A 346 17.87 13.11 26.65
CA TRP A 346 17.89 13.81 25.37
C TRP A 346 16.59 14.54 25.08
N THR A 347 16.68 15.53 24.20
CA THR A 347 15.54 16.31 23.71
C THR A 347 15.59 16.43 22.19
N VAL A 348 14.45 16.21 21.55
CA VAL A 348 14.24 16.39 20.12
C VAL A 348 12.98 17.21 19.91
N VAL A 349 13.04 18.21 19.04
CA VAL A 349 11.85 18.93 18.56
C VAL A 349 11.63 18.53 17.12
N ARG A 350 10.43 18.04 16.81
CA ARG A 350 10.07 17.57 15.48
C ARG A 350 8.79 18.21 14.98
N LYS A 351 8.71 18.43 13.67
CA LYS A 351 7.50 18.81 12.97
C LYS A 351 6.93 17.59 12.25
N LEU A 352 5.75 17.14 12.69
CA LEU A 352 5.02 16.04 12.08
C LEU A 352 4.36 16.52 10.79
N ILE A 353 4.66 15.84 9.67
CA ILE A 353 4.14 16.21 8.34
C ILE A 353 3.04 15.22 7.95
N PRO A 354 1.79 15.67 7.76
CA PRO A 354 0.70 14.82 7.29
C PRO A 354 0.89 14.42 5.83
N ARG A 355 0.36 13.25 5.47
CA ARG A 355 0.31 12.80 4.06
C ARG A 355 -0.59 13.66 3.18
N ASN A 356 -1.62 14.26 3.78
CA ASN A 356 -2.51 15.18 3.08
C ASN A 356 -2.60 16.52 3.85
N PRO A 357 -1.73 17.49 3.52
CA PRO A 357 -1.74 18.81 4.14
C PRO A 357 -3.02 19.63 3.90
N LYS A 358 -3.89 19.21 2.96
CA LYS A 358 -5.20 19.85 2.74
C LYS A 358 -6.27 19.37 3.72
N VAL A 359 -6.02 18.26 4.43
CA VAL A 359 -6.96 17.63 5.37
C VAL A 359 -6.50 17.80 6.81
N ASP A 360 -5.22 17.59 7.08
CA ASP A 360 -4.63 17.75 8.40
C ASP A 360 -3.49 18.77 8.34
N ASN A 361 -3.33 19.54 9.43
CA ASN A 361 -2.23 20.49 9.58
C ASN A 361 -0.97 19.79 10.10
N ALA A 362 0.20 20.32 9.75
CA ALA A 362 1.45 19.92 10.39
C ALA A 362 1.47 20.39 11.85
N MET A 363 2.09 19.61 12.73
CA MET A 363 2.16 19.91 14.17
C MET A 363 3.59 19.74 14.69
N VAL A 364 4.06 20.71 15.47
CA VAL A 364 5.34 20.60 16.18
C VAL A 364 5.14 19.82 17.47
N GLN A 365 6.13 19.02 17.85
CA GLN A 365 6.12 18.20 19.06
C GLN A 365 7.52 18.14 19.66
N THR A 366 7.61 18.38 20.97
CA THR A 366 8.82 18.09 21.75
C THR A 366 8.79 16.64 22.21
N CYS A 367 9.92 15.96 22.11
CA CYS A 367 10.14 14.60 22.56
C CYS A 367 11.32 14.58 23.54
N HIS A 368 11.10 14.08 24.74
CA HIS A 368 12.13 13.87 25.75
C HIS A 368 12.34 12.39 26.00
N LEU A 369 13.56 11.99 26.33
CA LEU A 369 13.83 10.78 27.09
C LEU A 369 14.37 11.14 28.45
N PHE A 370 13.77 10.54 29.46
CA PHE A 370 14.26 10.53 30.82
C PHE A 370 14.74 9.12 31.19
N SER A 371 15.82 9.04 31.97
CA SER A 371 16.39 7.78 32.47
C SER A 371 16.46 7.78 33.99
N SER A 372 16.26 6.63 34.62
CA SER A 372 16.45 6.44 36.05
C SER A 372 17.02 5.06 36.35
N THR A 373 17.89 4.98 37.34
CA THR A 373 18.39 3.73 37.94
C THR A 373 17.96 3.58 39.40
N ALA A 374 17.02 4.42 39.85
CA ALA A 374 16.52 4.35 41.21
C ALA A 374 15.79 3.00 41.44
N PRO A 375 15.94 2.39 42.63
CA PRO A 375 15.17 1.19 42.97
C PRO A 375 13.67 1.46 42.87
N ILE A 376 12.91 0.42 42.51
CA ILE A 376 11.45 0.48 42.42
C ILE A 376 10.81 -0.54 43.34
N THR A 377 9.61 -0.21 43.79
CA THR A 377 8.74 -1.12 44.53
C THR A 377 7.68 -1.70 43.58
N ILE A 378 7.60 -3.03 43.53
CA ILE A 378 6.64 -3.77 42.72
C ILE A 378 5.58 -4.36 43.65
N HIS A 379 4.31 -4.08 43.36
CA HIS A 379 3.19 -4.75 44.04
C HIS A 379 2.44 -5.66 43.06
N ALA A 380 2.43 -6.96 43.35
CA ALA A 380 1.71 -7.97 42.59
C ALA A 380 1.21 -9.07 43.53
N ASP A 381 -0.02 -9.55 43.32
CA ASP A 381 -0.63 -10.65 44.10
C ASP A 381 -0.54 -10.49 45.63
N GLY A 382 -0.66 -9.24 46.12
CA GLY A 382 -0.60 -8.93 47.56
C GLY A 382 0.80 -9.01 48.18
N LYS A 383 1.85 -9.17 47.37
CA LYS A 383 3.26 -9.12 47.78
C LYS A 383 3.92 -7.83 47.30
N GLU A 384 4.94 -7.40 48.03
CA GLU A 384 5.74 -6.22 47.74
C GLU A 384 7.23 -6.59 47.73
N GLU A 385 7.97 -6.08 46.75
CA GLU A 385 9.42 -6.25 46.65
C GLU A 385 10.05 -4.95 46.13
N THR A 386 11.16 -4.53 46.74
CA THR A 386 11.98 -3.43 46.22
C THR A 386 13.16 -4.01 45.45
N VAL A 387 13.28 -3.64 44.16
CA VAL A 387 14.29 -4.18 43.24
C VAL A 387 15.02 -3.06 42.52
N ASN A 388 16.27 -3.32 42.13
CA ASN A 388 17.00 -2.45 41.22
C ASN A 388 16.37 -2.52 39.82
N ALA A 389 16.18 -1.36 39.19
CA ALA A 389 15.59 -1.26 37.87
C ALA A 389 16.27 -0.17 37.05
N GLU A 390 16.27 -0.36 35.74
CA GLU A 390 16.55 0.71 34.77
C GLU A 390 15.22 1.16 34.17
N ARG A 391 14.95 2.46 34.18
CA ARG A 391 13.69 3.04 33.71
C ARG A 391 13.96 4.05 32.62
N TYR A 392 13.22 3.93 31.52
CA TYR A 392 13.34 4.78 30.34
C TYR A 392 11.95 5.34 30.01
N LEU A 393 11.79 6.64 30.19
CA LEU A 393 10.53 7.35 30.05
C LEU A 393 10.60 8.33 28.88
N VAL A 394 9.91 7.99 27.79
CA VAL A 394 9.80 8.87 26.62
C VAL A 394 8.53 9.69 26.75
N VAL A 395 8.64 11.02 26.68
CA VAL A 395 7.49 11.94 26.76
C VAL A 395 7.36 12.72 25.46
N TYR A 396 6.17 12.71 24.87
CA TYR A 396 5.79 13.47 23.69
C TYR A 396 4.83 14.60 24.08
N ILE A 397 5.20 15.83 23.75
CA ILE A 397 4.49 17.06 24.09
C ILE A 397 4.11 17.77 22.78
N PRO A 398 2.87 17.62 22.29
CA PRO A 398 2.33 18.44 21.22
C PRO A 398 2.51 19.94 21.50
N HIS A 399 2.85 20.72 20.47
CA HIS A 399 2.92 22.18 20.57
C HIS A 399 1.56 22.84 20.37
N SER A 400 0.53 22.22 20.91
CA SER A 400 -0.85 22.71 20.90
C SER A 400 -1.28 23.03 22.32
N SER A 401 -2.25 23.93 22.45
CA SER A 401 -2.78 24.36 23.75
C SER A 401 -4.25 23.97 23.93
N THR A 402 -4.97 23.65 22.84
CA THR A 402 -6.37 23.20 22.92
C THR A 402 -6.59 21.88 22.18
N PRO A 403 -7.65 21.11 22.52
CA PRO A 403 -7.99 19.87 21.82
C PRO A 403 -8.22 20.06 20.32
N GLU A 404 -8.80 21.19 19.90
CA GLU A 404 -9.18 21.48 18.51
C GLU A 404 -7.97 21.71 17.61
N GLU A 405 -6.82 22.07 18.19
CA GLU A 405 -5.55 22.22 17.48
C GLU A 405 -4.83 20.89 17.24
N ILE A 406 -5.28 19.79 17.87
CA ILE A 406 -4.67 18.46 17.70
C ILE A 406 -5.16 17.84 16.38
N PRO A 407 -4.26 17.54 15.42
CA PRO A 407 -4.65 16.93 14.15
C PRO A 407 -5.19 15.50 14.33
N TYR A 408 -5.99 15.03 13.37
CA TYR A 408 -6.68 13.73 13.44
C TYR A 408 -5.72 12.54 13.60
N TYR A 409 -4.50 12.67 13.06
CA TYR A 409 -3.47 11.63 13.10
C TYR A 409 -2.81 11.45 14.47
N HIS A 410 -3.05 12.35 15.43
CA HIS A 410 -2.47 12.32 16.76
C HIS A 410 -3.57 12.06 17.82
N PRO A 411 -3.29 11.33 18.92
CA PRO A 411 -4.24 11.24 20.02
C PRO A 411 -4.54 12.64 20.60
N ILE A 412 -5.81 12.94 20.86
CA ILE A 412 -6.25 14.21 21.44
C ILE A 412 -5.92 14.22 22.94
N VAL A 413 -4.65 14.51 23.26
CA VAL A 413 -4.08 14.50 24.60
C VAL A 413 -3.15 15.71 24.77
N GLN A 414 -2.98 16.19 25.99
CA GLN A 414 -2.01 17.25 26.29
C GLN A 414 -0.58 16.71 26.14
N ARG A 415 -0.32 15.49 26.62
CA ARG A 415 0.98 14.82 26.57
C ARG A 415 0.79 13.30 26.53
N LEU A 416 1.76 12.60 25.93
CA LEU A 416 1.81 11.15 25.88
C LEU A 416 3.15 10.69 26.48
N ALA A 417 3.13 9.67 27.32
CA ALA A 417 4.35 9.07 27.87
C ALA A 417 4.41 7.56 27.65
N ILE A 418 5.61 7.06 27.37
CA ILE A 418 5.95 5.65 27.19
C ILE A 418 7.00 5.33 28.25
N LEU A 419 6.66 4.46 29.20
CA LEU A 419 7.58 4.02 30.25
C LEU A 419 7.98 2.57 30.02
N TYR A 420 9.28 2.35 29.87
CA TYR A 420 9.89 1.03 29.90
C TYR A 420 10.70 0.85 31.18
N THR A 421 10.31 -0.11 32.00
CA THR A 421 11.01 -0.52 33.21
C THR A 421 11.68 -1.87 32.94
N TYR A 422 13.00 -1.96 33.14
CA TYR A 422 13.78 -3.18 32.98
C TYR A 422 14.38 -3.60 34.33
N LEU A 423 14.30 -4.89 34.64
CA LEU A 423 14.89 -5.50 35.81
C LEU A 423 16.15 -6.28 35.40
N PRO A 424 17.36 -5.79 35.74
CA PRO A 424 18.60 -6.52 35.50
C PRO A 424 18.63 -7.87 36.24
N THR A 425 17.96 -7.93 37.40
CA THR A 425 17.77 -9.16 38.17
C THR A 425 16.28 -9.54 38.14
N PRO A 426 15.93 -10.76 37.67
CA PRO A 426 14.53 -11.19 37.61
C PRO A 426 13.86 -11.17 38.98
N SER A 427 12.62 -10.65 39.03
CA SER A 427 11.75 -10.72 40.21
C SER A 427 10.65 -11.76 39.96
N PRO A 428 10.27 -12.58 40.96
CA PRO A 428 9.12 -13.48 40.85
C PRO A 428 7.78 -12.76 40.75
N LEU A 429 7.73 -11.44 41.05
CA LEU A 429 6.52 -10.62 40.97
C LEU A 429 6.22 -10.12 39.55
N LEU A 430 7.17 -10.24 38.60
CA LEU A 430 6.94 -9.92 37.20
C LEU A 430 7.16 -11.15 36.31
N PRO A 431 6.28 -11.41 35.33
CA PRO A 431 6.41 -12.57 34.44
C PRO A 431 7.54 -12.42 33.41
N SER A 432 8.15 -11.25 33.30
CA SER A 432 9.22 -10.97 32.33
C SER A 432 10.20 -9.94 32.90
N PRO A 433 11.44 -9.85 32.39
CA PRO A 433 12.44 -8.92 32.90
C PRO A 433 12.13 -7.45 32.56
N GLY A 434 11.04 -7.16 31.83
CA GLY A 434 10.65 -5.78 31.54
C GLY A 434 9.14 -5.55 31.61
N HIS A 435 8.76 -4.30 31.81
CA HIS A 435 7.38 -3.84 31.84
C HIS A 435 7.27 -2.56 31.01
N LEU A 436 6.43 -2.59 29.98
CA LEU A 436 6.19 -1.45 29.08
C LEU A 436 4.79 -0.90 29.33
N SER A 437 4.66 0.42 29.44
CA SER A 437 3.39 1.09 29.76
C SER A 437 3.22 2.41 29.03
N ILE A 438 1.97 2.76 28.73
CA ILE A 438 1.56 4.01 28.07
C ILE A 438 0.71 4.84 29.04
N TYR A 439 1.01 6.13 29.14
CA TYR A 439 0.28 7.10 29.95
C TYR A 439 -0.15 8.28 29.09
N PHE A 440 -1.34 8.83 29.37
CA PHE A 440 -1.82 10.08 28.77
C PHE A 440 -2.07 11.13 29.85
N ASP A 441 -1.64 12.36 29.55
CA ASP A 441 -2.11 13.58 30.20
C ASP A 441 -3.28 14.10 29.34
N LEU A 442 -4.50 14.02 29.88
CA LEU A 442 -5.75 14.24 29.14
C LEU A 442 -6.16 15.71 29.22
N PHE A 443 -6.87 16.19 28.21
CA PHE A 443 -7.59 17.45 28.35
C PHE A 443 -8.79 17.25 29.28
N ALA A 444 -9.07 18.22 30.15
CA ALA A 444 -10.22 18.15 31.06
C ALA A 444 -11.56 17.94 30.34
N SER A 445 -11.68 18.43 29.10
CA SER A 445 -12.88 18.25 28.25
C SER A 445 -12.93 16.92 27.49
N HIS A 446 -11.84 16.14 27.46
CA HIS A 446 -11.71 14.91 26.67
C HIS A 446 -11.16 13.77 27.56
N PRO A 447 -12.00 13.14 28.39
CA PRO A 447 -11.58 12.01 29.21
C PRO A 447 -11.21 10.79 28.36
N LEU A 448 -10.58 9.79 28.99
CA LEU A 448 -10.17 8.57 28.31
C LEU A 448 -11.37 7.85 27.71
N ASP A 449 -11.35 7.64 26.40
CA ASP A 449 -12.38 6.91 25.66
C ASP A 449 -11.83 5.62 25.04
N ASN A 450 -12.71 4.87 24.38
CA ASN A 450 -12.35 3.62 23.70
C ASN A 450 -11.40 3.84 22.51
N ARG A 451 -11.40 5.02 21.88
CA ARG A 451 -10.52 5.33 20.75
C ARG A 451 -9.10 5.58 21.25
N LEU A 452 -8.92 6.39 22.29
CA LEU A 452 -7.66 6.66 22.95
C LEU A 452 -7.07 5.37 23.54
N SER A 453 -7.89 4.56 24.21
CA SER A 453 -7.45 3.25 24.72
C SER A 453 -6.92 2.33 23.61
N ARG A 454 -7.63 2.22 22.48
CA ARG A 454 -7.15 1.45 21.31
C ARG A 454 -5.89 2.04 20.70
N THR A 455 -5.78 3.38 20.67
CA THR A 455 -4.58 4.07 20.17
C THR A 455 -3.36 3.77 21.04
N GLY A 456 -3.52 3.80 22.37
CA GLY A 456 -2.47 3.41 23.32
C GLY A 456 -2.06 1.95 23.16
N LEU A 457 -3.04 1.04 22.99
CA LEU A 457 -2.76 -0.38 22.76
C LEU A 457 -1.97 -0.60 21.47
N LYS A 458 -2.34 0.10 20.38
CA LYS A 458 -1.65 -0.03 19.10
C LYS A 458 -0.21 0.50 19.17
N LEU A 459 0.01 1.62 19.86
CA LEU A 459 1.34 2.17 20.08
C LEU A 459 2.21 1.19 20.86
N LEU A 460 1.66 0.61 21.94
CA LEU A 460 2.33 -0.38 22.77
C LEU A 460 2.71 -1.64 21.96
N GLU A 461 1.78 -2.16 21.16
CA GLU A 461 2.00 -3.32 20.29
C GLU A 461 3.13 -3.05 19.26
N VAL A 462 3.12 -1.88 18.60
CA VAL A 462 4.13 -1.52 17.60
C VAL A 462 5.52 -1.44 18.24
N ILE A 463 5.65 -0.77 19.39
CA ILE A 463 6.94 -0.67 20.10
C ILE A 463 7.43 -2.06 20.50
N HIS A 464 6.57 -2.88 21.12
CA HIS A 464 6.92 -4.23 21.54
C HIS A 464 7.35 -5.10 20.34
N LYS A 465 6.56 -5.11 19.26
CA LYS A 465 6.87 -5.88 18.03
C LYS A 465 8.21 -5.46 17.42
N HIS A 466 8.47 -4.15 17.31
CA HIS A 466 9.70 -3.65 16.71
C HIS A 466 10.93 -3.94 17.59
N SER A 467 10.84 -3.80 18.91
CA SER A 467 11.95 -4.09 19.83
C SER A 467 12.28 -5.58 19.84
N ARG A 468 11.27 -6.46 19.90
CA ARG A 468 11.46 -7.92 19.78
C ARG A 468 12.03 -8.32 18.43
N GLY A 469 11.52 -7.74 17.34
CA GLY A 469 12.02 -8.00 15.99
C GLY A 469 13.51 -7.70 15.88
N ARG A 470 13.95 -6.53 16.35
CA ARG A 470 15.38 -6.17 16.36
C ARG A 470 16.22 -7.12 17.23
N GLN A 471 15.73 -7.48 18.42
CA GLN A 471 16.40 -8.46 19.28
C GLN A 471 16.54 -9.84 18.62
N ALA A 472 15.55 -10.26 17.84
CA ALA A 472 15.59 -11.50 17.06
C ALA A 472 16.52 -11.42 15.83
N GLY A 473 17.13 -10.25 15.58
CA GLY A 473 18.02 -10.02 14.45
C GLY A 473 17.32 -9.61 13.16
N TYR A 474 16.10 -9.04 13.24
CA TYR A 474 15.42 -8.46 12.08
C TYR A 474 16.30 -7.40 11.42
N LYS A 475 16.52 -7.56 10.12
CA LYS A 475 17.17 -6.57 9.25
C LYS A 475 16.16 -6.07 8.25
N LYS A 476 16.07 -4.75 8.09
CA LYS A 476 15.26 -4.11 7.05
C LYS A 476 15.79 -4.57 5.69
N ARG A 477 14.90 -5.08 4.82
CA ARG A 477 15.25 -5.63 3.50
C ARG A 477 15.11 -4.61 2.38
N VAL A 478 14.12 -3.72 2.50
CA VAL A 478 13.83 -2.69 1.52
C VAL A 478 14.41 -1.37 2.01
N HIS A 479 15.32 -0.81 1.23
CA HIS A 479 15.93 0.49 1.49
C HIS A 479 15.38 1.48 0.46
N HIS A 480 14.58 2.42 0.95
CA HIS A 480 14.13 3.57 0.17
C HIS A 480 15.13 4.71 0.31
N ASP A 481 14.96 5.70 -0.56
CA ASP A 481 15.62 7.00 -0.47
C ASP A 481 17.15 6.87 -0.60
N GLN A 482 17.60 5.95 -1.48
CA GLN A 482 19.02 5.64 -1.69
C GLN A 482 19.66 6.58 -2.73
N ILE A 483 18.91 6.91 -3.77
CA ILE A 483 19.36 7.82 -4.83
C ILE A 483 18.86 9.23 -4.56
N ILE A 484 17.59 9.36 -4.15
CA ILE A 484 16.94 10.64 -3.85
C ILE A 484 16.48 10.67 -2.39
N PRO A 485 16.82 11.70 -1.60
CA PRO A 485 16.37 11.80 -0.21
C PRO A 485 14.84 11.87 -0.08
N GLN A 486 14.32 11.38 1.05
CA GLN A 486 12.87 11.28 1.30
C GLN A 486 12.12 12.60 1.15
N LYS A 487 12.68 13.70 1.68
CA LYS A 487 12.00 15.00 1.75
C LYS A 487 11.75 15.60 0.35
N PRO A 488 12.77 15.82 -0.51
CA PRO A 488 12.56 16.32 -1.88
C PRO A 488 11.54 15.48 -2.67
N PHE A 489 11.65 14.15 -2.61
CA PHE A 489 10.70 13.26 -3.28
C PHE A 489 9.26 13.48 -2.80
N GLN A 490 9.04 13.44 -1.47
CA GLN A 490 7.69 13.55 -0.90
C GLN A 490 7.07 14.93 -1.16
N ASP A 491 7.88 16.00 -1.15
CA ASP A 491 7.40 17.36 -1.39
C ASP A 491 6.96 17.53 -2.85
N THR A 492 7.78 17.08 -3.81
CA THR A 492 7.43 17.08 -5.23
C THR A 492 6.23 16.19 -5.50
N TYR A 493 6.17 14.98 -4.93
CA TYR A 493 5.02 14.10 -5.07
C TYR A 493 3.73 14.71 -4.53
N ALA A 494 3.77 15.36 -3.35
CA ALA A 494 2.61 16.02 -2.77
C ALA A 494 2.11 17.18 -3.65
N TYR A 495 3.03 17.96 -4.22
CA TYR A 495 2.72 19.00 -5.20
C TYR A 495 2.07 18.42 -6.46
N LEU A 496 2.69 17.42 -7.10
CA LEU A 496 2.16 16.78 -8.30
C LEU A 496 0.77 16.16 -8.05
N LYS A 497 0.60 15.46 -6.92
CA LYS A 497 -0.68 14.93 -6.48
C LYS A 497 -1.72 16.04 -6.34
N GLY A 498 -1.36 17.16 -5.71
CA GLY A 498 -2.24 18.30 -5.51
C GLY A 498 -2.65 19.00 -6.82
N LYS A 499 -1.76 19.02 -7.82
CA LYS A 499 -1.95 19.68 -9.12
C LYS A 499 -2.69 18.81 -10.13
N TYR A 500 -2.33 17.54 -10.25
CA TYR A 500 -2.77 16.68 -11.36
C TYR A 500 -3.78 15.61 -11.00
N ALA A 501 -3.69 15.00 -9.81
CA ALA A 501 -4.37 13.72 -9.54
C ALA A 501 -5.88 13.78 -9.78
N LYS A 502 -6.56 14.84 -9.33
CA LYS A 502 -8.02 14.98 -9.47
C LYS A 502 -8.44 15.00 -10.93
N LYS A 503 -7.86 15.90 -11.72
CA LYS A 503 -8.18 16.07 -13.15
C LYS A 503 -7.88 14.80 -13.95
N LEU A 504 -6.74 14.16 -13.68
CA LEU A 504 -6.33 12.94 -14.39
C LEU A 504 -7.23 11.74 -14.07
N ILE A 505 -7.64 11.58 -12.81
CA ILE A 505 -8.55 10.50 -12.40
C ILE A 505 -9.95 10.72 -12.98
N GLU A 506 -10.45 11.96 -12.96
CA GLU A 506 -11.77 12.31 -13.53
C GLU A 506 -11.80 12.15 -15.05
N GLY A 507 -10.69 12.46 -15.74
CA GLY A 507 -10.56 12.35 -17.20
C GLY A 507 -10.03 11.00 -17.70
N TRP A 508 -9.95 9.97 -16.86
CA TRP A 508 -9.33 8.70 -17.22
C TRP A 508 -10.15 7.91 -18.24
N VAL A 509 -9.55 7.56 -19.37
CA VAL A 509 -10.22 6.87 -20.49
C VAL A 509 -9.72 5.45 -20.76
N GLU A 510 -8.70 4.99 -20.02
CA GLU A 510 -8.24 3.60 -20.11
C GLU A 510 -9.12 2.66 -19.28
N GLN A 511 -9.07 1.37 -19.62
CA GLN A 511 -9.76 0.33 -18.87
C GLN A 511 -9.13 0.02 -17.51
N THR A 512 -7.89 0.45 -17.31
CA THR A 512 -7.14 0.19 -16.09
C THR A 512 -7.57 1.12 -14.94
N PRO A 513 -7.37 0.74 -13.67
CA PRO A 513 -7.79 1.56 -12.54
C PRO A 513 -7.02 2.89 -12.46
N PRO A 514 -7.68 4.07 -12.52
CA PRO A 514 -6.99 5.36 -12.52
C PRO A 514 -6.19 5.61 -11.25
N GLY A 515 -6.71 5.20 -10.08
CA GLY A 515 -6.00 5.36 -8.81
C GLY A 515 -4.61 4.72 -8.86
N LYS A 516 -4.51 3.47 -9.34
CA LYS A 516 -3.21 2.81 -9.41
C LYS A 516 -2.25 3.52 -10.37
N HIS A 517 -2.66 3.76 -11.63
CA HIS A 517 -1.77 4.25 -12.67
C HIS A 517 -1.42 5.73 -12.53
N VAL A 518 -2.38 6.58 -12.16
CA VAL A 518 -2.12 8.02 -11.97
C VAL A 518 -1.15 8.22 -10.81
N PHE A 519 -1.35 7.57 -9.65
CA PHE A 519 -0.45 7.76 -8.51
C PHE A 519 0.91 7.07 -8.70
N GLU A 520 0.99 6.02 -9.51
CA GLU A 520 2.25 5.40 -9.97
C GLU A 520 3.07 6.40 -10.82
N ASP A 521 2.49 6.94 -11.89
CA ASP A 521 3.17 7.89 -12.78
C ASP A 521 3.51 9.21 -12.08
N LEU A 522 2.69 9.70 -11.14
CA LEU A 522 3.03 10.86 -10.32
C LEU A 522 4.25 10.60 -9.43
N GLY A 523 4.39 9.39 -8.88
CA GLY A 523 5.54 9.00 -8.09
C GLY A 523 6.81 8.83 -8.93
N ILE A 524 6.70 8.24 -10.12
CA ILE A 524 7.81 8.13 -11.08
C ILE A 524 8.24 9.53 -11.55
N SER A 525 7.28 10.41 -11.87
CA SER A 525 7.54 11.80 -12.24
C SER A 525 8.30 12.53 -11.13
N ALA A 526 7.85 12.44 -9.87
CA ALA A 526 8.53 13.06 -8.75
C ALA A 526 9.97 12.56 -8.60
N PHE A 527 10.20 11.24 -8.73
CA PHE A 527 11.54 10.67 -8.67
C PHE A 527 12.44 11.19 -9.81
N LEU A 528 11.95 11.17 -11.05
CA LEU A 528 12.69 11.65 -12.23
C LEU A 528 13.05 13.14 -12.12
N MET A 529 12.09 13.97 -11.72
CA MET A 529 12.32 15.41 -11.55
C MET A 529 13.43 15.67 -10.51
N GLU A 530 13.38 15.03 -9.34
CA GLU A 530 14.44 15.21 -8.34
C GLU A 530 15.77 14.60 -8.79
N LEU A 531 15.74 13.48 -9.52
CA LEU A 531 16.93 12.88 -10.11
C LEU A 531 17.60 13.86 -11.07
N TRP A 532 16.85 14.50 -11.95
CA TRP A 532 17.38 15.47 -12.90
C TRP A 532 17.82 16.77 -12.25
N VAL A 533 17.13 17.25 -11.20
CA VAL A 533 17.62 18.37 -10.36
C VAL A 533 18.98 18.03 -9.73
N SER A 534 19.18 16.78 -9.31
CA SER A 534 20.47 16.33 -8.76
C SER A 534 21.58 16.25 -9.82
N MET A 535 21.22 15.90 -11.07
CA MET A 535 22.16 15.66 -12.16
C MET A 535 22.57 16.92 -12.92
N TYR A 536 21.63 17.84 -13.15
CA TYR A 536 21.80 18.98 -14.06
C TYR A 536 21.68 20.34 -13.35
N GLY A 537 21.28 20.36 -12.08
CA GLY A 537 21.11 21.57 -11.30
C GLY A 537 22.41 22.06 -10.66
N GLU A 538 22.61 23.37 -10.71
CA GLU A 538 23.70 24.10 -10.05
C GLU A 538 23.14 25.07 -9.01
N GLY A 539 23.86 25.34 -7.92
CA GLY A 539 23.39 26.19 -6.82
C GLY A 539 22.46 25.49 -5.82
N GLU A 540 21.70 26.28 -5.07
CA GLU A 540 20.79 25.81 -4.00
C GLU A 540 19.34 26.30 -4.24
N GLY A 541 18.36 25.61 -3.63
CA GLY A 541 16.96 26.05 -3.64
C GLY A 541 16.27 26.01 -5.01
N GLU A 542 15.36 26.96 -5.26
CA GLU A 542 14.57 27.05 -6.50
C GLU A 542 15.45 27.33 -7.73
N ASP A 543 16.53 28.10 -7.56
CA ASP A 543 17.49 28.39 -8.62
C ASP A 543 18.11 27.11 -9.19
N ARG A 544 18.32 26.10 -8.33
CA ARG A 544 18.84 24.79 -8.73
C ARG A 544 17.92 24.06 -9.69
N ARG A 545 16.60 24.08 -9.45
CA ARG A 545 15.63 23.42 -10.34
C ARG A 545 15.55 24.13 -11.69
N ALA A 546 15.47 25.46 -11.68
CA ALA A 546 15.45 26.25 -12.91
C ALA A 546 16.73 26.06 -13.73
N ALA A 547 17.90 26.00 -13.08
CA ALA A 547 19.16 25.65 -13.72
C ALA A 547 19.13 24.24 -14.33
N ALA A 548 18.62 23.26 -13.58
CA ALA A 548 18.50 21.88 -14.07
C ALA A 548 17.63 21.77 -15.33
N GLN A 549 16.47 22.45 -15.36
CA GLN A 549 15.59 22.45 -16.53
C GLN A 549 16.24 23.09 -17.75
N ARG A 550 17.02 24.17 -17.58
CA ARG A 550 17.77 24.82 -18.68
C ARG A 550 18.89 23.93 -19.22
N ASN A 551 19.56 23.19 -18.33
CA ASN A 551 20.68 22.31 -18.67
C ASN A 551 20.23 20.91 -19.11
N PHE A 552 18.94 20.61 -19.05
CA PHE A 552 18.41 19.28 -19.30
C PHE A 552 18.46 18.93 -20.80
N PRO A 553 19.16 17.86 -21.21
CA PRO A 553 19.30 17.48 -22.63
C PRO A 553 18.00 17.00 -23.29
N GLY A 554 16.98 16.71 -22.48
CA GLY A 554 15.72 16.11 -22.90
C GLY A 554 15.62 14.63 -22.54
N PHE A 555 14.41 14.07 -22.59
CA PHE A 555 14.16 12.63 -22.37
C PHE A 555 13.41 11.97 -23.52
N VAL A 556 13.52 10.65 -23.56
CA VAL A 556 12.66 9.77 -24.35
C VAL A 556 12.09 8.67 -23.47
N ASP A 557 10.77 8.50 -23.47
CA ASP A 557 10.09 7.38 -22.80
C ASP A 557 9.79 6.26 -23.81
N ILE A 558 10.55 5.17 -23.72
CA ILE A 558 10.45 4.03 -24.64
C ILE A 558 9.37 3.07 -24.13
N GLY A 559 8.35 2.82 -24.93
CA GLY A 559 7.18 2.06 -24.48
C GLY A 559 6.30 2.87 -23.53
N CYS A 560 6.06 4.15 -23.85
CA CYS A 560 5.39 5.11 -22.97
C CYS A 560 3.92 4.79 -22.65
N GLY A 561 3.33 3.76 -23.27
CA GLY A 561 2.00 3.27 -22.95
C GLY A 561 0.93 4.37 -22.99
N ASN A 562 0.34 4.67 -21.83
CA ASN A 562 -0.73 5.67 -21.70
C ASN A 562 -0.26 7.12 -21.97
N GLY A 563 1.05 7.38 -22.04
CA GLY A 563 1.64 8.70 -22.32
C GLY A 563 1.57 9.70 -21.16
N LEU A 564 1.07 9.29 -19.98
CA LEU A 564 0.85 10.18 -18.84
C LEU A 564 2.16 10.72 -18.27
N LEU A 565 3.19 9.89 -18.19
CA LEU A 565 4.52 10.30 -17.74
C LEU A 565 5.09 11.41 -18.64
N VAL A 566 4.99 11.23 -19.96
CA VAL A 566 5.41 12.23 -20.96
C VAL A 566 4.65 13.54 -20.78
N TYR A 567 3.33 13.47 -20.58
CA TYR A 567 2.48 14.63 -20.33
C TYR A 567 2.91 15.39 -19.06
N ILE A 568 3.03 14.72 -17.92
CA ILE A 568 3.36 15.37 -16.63
C ILE A 568 4.72 16.04 -16.69
N LEU A 569 5.74 15.36 -17.21
CA LEU A 569 7.10 15.88 -17.24
C LEU A 569 7.22 17.12 -18.14
N ASN A 570 6.58 17.12 -19.30
CA ASN A 570 6.55 18.28 -20.20
C ASN A 570 5.80 19.47 -19.58
N GLU A 571 4.65 19.24 -18.93
CA GLU A 571 3.91 20.29 -18.20
C GLU A 571 4.70 20.87 -17.02
N GLU A 572 5.63 20.11 -16.46
CA GLU A 572 6.57 20.55 -15.42
C GLU A 572 7.88 21.12 -16.00
N GLY A 573 7.94 21.39 -17.30
CA GLY A 573 9.08 22.06 -17.96
C GLY A 573 10.27 21.16 -18.28
N TRP A 574 10.11 19.84 -18.20
CA TRP A 574 11.12 18.87 -18.63
C TRP A 574 10.78 18.42 -20.05
N ASN A 575 11.51 18.94 -21.04
CA ASN A 575 11.20 18.68 -22.44
C ASN A 575 11.58 17.24 -22.82
N GLY A 576 10.68 16.54 -23.50
CA GLY A 576 10.94 15.20 -24.02
C GLY A 576 9.75 14.65 -24.78
N TRP A 577 9.90 13.43 -25.28
CA TRP A 577 8.88 12.75 -26.07
C TRP A 577 8.80 11.27 -25.67
N GLY A 578 7.80 10.57 -26.17
CA GLY A 578 7.67 9.14 -25.94
C GLY A 578 7.05 8.45 -27.15
N PHE A 579 7.29 7.16 -27.23
CA PHE A 579 6.67 6.34 -28.26
C PHE A 579 6.27 4.98 -27.73
N ASP A 580 5.27 4.40 -28.36
CA ASP A 580 4.77 3.07 -28.05
C ASP A 580 4.43 2.32 -29.35
N ALA A 581 4.52 1.00 -29.32
CA ALA A 581 4.14 0.16 -30.45
C ALA A 581 2.64 0.25 -30.76
N ARG A 582 1.81 0.76 -29.84
CA ARG A 582 0.37 0.96 -30.03
C ARG A 582 -0.09 2.28 -29.43
N ARG A 583 -0.79 3.08 -30.23
CA ARG A 583 -1.47 4.29 -29.75
C ARG A 583 -2.52 3.94 -28.69
N ARG A 584 -2.56 4.72 -27.60
CA ARG A 584 -3.54 4.57 -26.50
C ARG A 584 -4.63 5.64 -26.55
N LYS A 585 -5.78 5.34 -25.94
CA LYS A 585 -6.95 6.24 -25.94
C LYS A 585 -6.66 7.54 -25.20
N THR A 586 -5.85 7.47 -24.15
CA THR A 586 -5.49 8.63 -23.30
C THR A 586 -4.76 9.71 -24.08
N TRP A 587 -4.04 9.37 -25.15
CA TRP A 587 -3.30 10.35 -25.94
C TRP A 587 -4.23 11.44 -26.50
N GLU A 588 -5.47 11.09 -26.85
CA GLU A 588 -6.44 12.06 -27.37
C GLU A 588 -6.96 13.05 -26.32
N THR A 589 -6.72 12.79 -25.04
CA THR A 589 -7.13 13.64 -23.92
C THR A 589 -6.11 14.72 -23.57
N PHE A 590 -4.88 14.62 -24.09
CA PHE A 590 -3.80 15.57 -23.79
C PHE A 590 -3.86 16.82 -24.70
N PRO A 591 -3.24 17.94 -24.29
CA PRO A 591 -3.04 19.11 -25.15
C PRO A 591 -2.29 18.78 -26.45
N GLU A 592 -2.58 19.52 -27.53
CA GLU A 592 -2.04 19.24 -28.87
C GLU A 592 -0.52 19.30 -28.97
N ASP A 593 0.13 20.14 -28.16
CA ASP A 593 1.59 20.20 -28.06
C ASP A 593 2.21 18.95 -27.42
N VAL A 594 1.49 18.29 -26.50
CA VAL A 594 1.88 17.00 -25.92
C VAL A 594 1.54 15.84 -26.86
N LYS A 595 0.40 15.89 -27.57
CA LYS A 595 0.06 14.87 -28.58
C LYS A 595 1.13 14.75 -29.65
N ARG A 596 1.72 15.87 -30.09
CA ARG A 596 2.85 15.89 -31.05
C ARG A 596 4.15 15.30 -30.50
N LYS A 597 4.23 15.05 -29.19
CA LYS A 597 5.37 14.42 -28.51
C LYS A 597 5.13 12.94 -28.21
N LEU A 598 4.03 12.36 -28.72
CA LEU A 598 3.66 10.97 -28.55
C LEU A 598 3.52 10.30 -29.92
N GLU A 599 4.37 9.31 -30.19
CA GLU A 599 4.46 8.70 -31.52
C GLU A 599 4.17 7.19 -31.48
N GLU A 600 3.39 6.70 -32.46
CA GLU A 600 3.11 5.27 -32.62
C GLU A 600 4.18 4.67 -33.54
N MET A 601 5.12 3.93 -32.97
CA MET A 601 6.25 3.35 -33.71
C MET A 601 6.88 2.15 -32.98
N LEU A 602 7.55 1.29 -33.74
CA LEU A 602 8.32 0.16 -33.21
C LEU A 602 9.76 0.58 -32.89
N LEU A 603 10.31 0.06 -31.79
CA LEU A 603 11.75 0.09 -31.57
C LEU A 603 12.38 -1.11 -32.28
N ILE A 604 13.27 -0.88 -33.25
CA ILE A 604 14.10 -1.92 -33.86
C ILE A 604 15.54 -1.58 -33.53
N PRO A 605 16.11 -2.08 -32.42
CA PRO A 605 17.45 -1.70 -31.98
C PRO A 605 18.50 -1.78 -33.10
N GLU A 606 19.35 -0.77 -33.24
CA GLU A 606 20.44 -0.71 -34.22
C GLU A 606 21.38 -1.92 -34.09
N VAL A 607 21.46 -2.50 -32.89
CA VAL A 607 22.14 -3.77 -32.60
C VAL A 607 21.70 -4.87 -33.58
N LEU A 608 20.42 -4.90 -33.94
CA LEU A 608 19.79 -5.85 -34.86
C LEU A 608 19.93 -5.43 -36.34
N GLY A 609 20.53 -4.28 -36.63
CA GLY A 609 20.76 -3.80 -37.99
C GLY A 609 21.66 -4.75 -38.78
N SER A 610 21.34 -4.93 -40.07
CA SER A 610 22.15 -5.70 -41.01
C SER A 610 23.47 -4.97 -41.23
N GLY A 611 24.60 -5.59 -40.88
CA GLY A 611 25.92 -5.02 -41.13
C GLY A 611 26.16 -4.77 -42.61
N SER A 612 25.89 -3.57 -43.09
CA SER A 612 26.48 -2.94 -44.28
C SER A 612 25.94 -1.51 -44.38
N GLY A 613 26.83 -0.55 -44.56
CA GLY A 613 26.48 0.81 -44.97
C GLY A 613 25.98 0.83 -46.41
N ALA A 614 24.80 0.28 -46.65
CA ALA A 614 24.04 0.58 -47.85
C ALA A 614 23.20 1.82 -47.55
N ALA A 615 23.63 2.95 -48.12
CA ALA A 615 22.79 4.13 -48.27
C ALA A 615 21.42 3.68 -48.79
N ILE A 616 20.36 4.11 -48.10
CA ILE A 616 19.02 4.08 -48.67
C ILE A 616 19.08 5.04 -49.85
N ASP A 617 19.18 4.48 -51.05
CA ASP A 617 19.06 5.21 -52.31
C ASP A 617 17.61 5.70 -52.42
N ASP A 618 17.44 7.01 -52.43
CA ASP A 618 16.17 7.72 -52.31
C ASP A 618 15.39 7.74 -53.64
N SER A 619 15.48 6.65 -54.42
CA SER A 619 14.78 6.53 -55.70
C SER A 619 14.45 5.09 -56.06
N ALA A 620 13.32 4.60 -55.54
CA ALA A 620 12.55 3.56 -56.23
C ALA A 620 11.09 3.57 -55.76
N ASP A 621 10.24 4.05 -56.64
CA ASP A 621 8.79 3.89 -56.67
C ASP A 621 8.47 2.39 -56.82
N ASP A 622 8.03 1.71 -55.74
CA ASP A 622 7.32 0.43 -55.88
C ASP A 622 6.43 0.09 -54.66
N GLN A 623 5.23 -0.38 -54.96
CA GLN A 623 4.12 -0.63 -54.03
C GLN A 623 4.35 -1.87 -53.16
N THR A 624 5.21 -1.75 -52.15
CA THR A 624 5.30 -2.71 -51.03
C THR A 624 4.53 -2.15 -49.81
N PRO A 625 3.91 -2.99 -48.95
CA PRO A 625 3.25 -2.49 -47.75
C PRO A 625 4.31 -1.76 -46.91
N SER A 626 4.16 -0.45 -46.74
CA SER A 626 5.12 0.41 -46.05
C SER A 626 5.52 -0.25 -44.73
N SER A 627 6.83 -0.48 -44.54
CA SER A 627 7.34 -1.01 -43.28
C SER A 627 6.83 -0.13 -42.12
N PRO A 628 6.43 -0.70 -40.98
CA PRO A 628 5.87 0.08 -39.88
C PRO A 628 6.86 1.18 -39.44
N PRO A 629 6.38 2.38 -39.06
CA PRO A 629 7.23 3.42 -38.51
C PRO A 629 8.08 2.85 -37.38
N SER A 630 9.40 3.08 -37.44
CA SER A 630 10.32 2.52 -36.46
C SER A 630 11.48 3.47 -36.13
N HIS A 631 12.01 3.32 -34.92
CA HIS A 631 13.19 4.01 -34.43
C HIS A 631 14.29 2.99 -34.12
N ASN A 632 15.56 3.32 -34.37
CA ASN A 632 16.69 2.39 -34.18
C ASN A 632 17.24 2.35 -32.74
N GLY A 633 16.74 3.23 -31.88
CA GLY A 633 17.13 3.31 -30.47
C GLY A 633 18.48 3.97 -30.20
N VAL A 634 19.08 4.60 -31.21
CA VAL A 634 20.23 5.50 -31.03
C VAL A 634 19.73 6.93 -30.93
N PHE A 635 19.87 7.53 -29.75
CA PHE A 635 19.40 8.88 -29.46
C PHE A 635 20.56 9.87 -29.38
N PRO A 636 20.29 11.19 -29.48
CA PRO A 636 21.30 12.22 -29.25
C PRO A 636 22.01 12.03 -27.90
N LYS A 637 23.32 12.31 -27.87
CA LYS A 637 24.15 12.14 -26.67
C LYS A 637 23.56 12.88 -25.48
N GLY A 638 23.44 12.17 -24.35
CA GLY A 638 22.94 12.73 -23.09
C GLY A 638 21.41 12.73 -22.94
N THR A 639 20.65 12.31 -23.95
CA THR A 639 19.20 12.14 -23.86
C THR A 639 18.86 11.16 -22.74
N PHE A 640 18.02 11.54 -21.79
CA PHE A 640 17.67 10.63 -20.71
C PHE A 640 16.66 9.58 -21.19
N ILE A 641 17.04 8.29 -21.16
CA ILE A 641 16.16 7.20 -21.60
C ILE A 641 15.33 6.71 -20.40
N VAL A 642 14.01 6.77 -20.53
CA VAL A 642 13.06 6.23 -19.56
C VAL A 642 12.46 4.95 -20.12
N SER A 643 12.57 3.86 -19.35
CA SER A 643 11.89 2.59 -19.61
C SER A 643 10.97 2.29 -18.42
N ASN A 644 9.84 2.99 -18.37
CA ASN A 644 8.83 2.81 -17.32
C ASN A 644 7.94 1.61 -17.65
N HIS A 645 8.13 0.48 -16.96
CA HIS A 645 7.31 -0.72 -17.18
C HIS A 645 7.24 -1.16 -18.65
N ALA A 646 8.33 -0.96 -19.38
CA ALA A 646 8.38 -1.08 -20.85
C ALA A 646 8.43 -2.54 -21.37
N ASP A 647 7.99 -3.51 -20.57
CA ASP A 647 7.88 -4.93 -20.91
C ASP A 647 9.07 -5.47 -21.72
N GLU A 648 8.89 -5.80 -23.00
CA GLU A 648 9.90 -6.36 -23.91
C GLU A 648 11.13 -5.45 -24.11
N LEU A 649 11.03 -4.15 -23.84
CA LEU A 649 12.13 -3.18 -23.98
C LEU A 649 13.08 -3.14 -22.78
N THR A 650 12.67 -3.71 -21.64
CA THR A 650 13.48 -3.76 -20.41
C THR A 650 14.91 -4.27 -20.64
N PRO A 651 15.16 -5.42 -21.31
CA PRO A 651 16.52 -5.91 -21.58
C PRO A 651 17.32 -5.03 -22.53
N TRP A 652 16.65 -4.32 -23.44
CA TRP A 652 17.31 -3.44 -24.41
C TRP A 652 17.80 -2.14 -23.79
N THR A 653 17.16 -1.66 -22.73
CA THR A 653 17.39 -0.31 -22.18
C THR A 653 18.87 0.02 -21.91
N PRO A 654 19.66 -0.85 -21.21
CA PRO A 654 21.07 -0.54 -20.97
C PRO A 654 21.92 -0.50 -22.25
N LEU A 655 21.60 -1.32 -23.25
CA LEU A 655 22.30 -1.36 -24.53
C LEU A 655 22.02 -0.07 -25.31
N LEU A 656 20.75 0.34 -25.40
CA LEU A 656 20.36 1.58 -26.07
C LEU A 656 21.00 2.82 -25.41
N ALA A 657 21.05 2.83 -24.08
CA ALA A 657 21.72 3.87 -23.31
C ALA A 657 23.23 3.91 -23.60
N SER A 658 23.87 2.74 -23.67
CA SER A 658 25.30 2.63 -24.01
C SER A 658 25.58 3.16 -25.42
N LEU A 659 24.81 2.75 -26.42
CA LEU A 659 24.94 3.23 -27.81
C LEU A 659 24.75 4.75 -27.90
N SER A 660 23.76 5.27 -27.18
CA SER A 660 23.40 6.69 -27.17
C SER A 660 24.30 7.55 -26.27
N ALA A 661 25.30 6.96 -25.58
CA ALA A 661 26.12 7.65 -24.57
C ALA A 661 25.25 8.46 -23.58
N SER A 662 24.21 7.81 -23.08
CA SER A 662 23.06 8.47 -22.46
C SER A 662 22.72 7.85 -21.11
N PRO A 663 22.28 8.64 -20.13
CA PRO A 663 21.79 8.11 -18.86
C PRO A 663 20.41 7.46 -19.04
N PHE A 664 20.06 6.53 -18.16
CA PHE A 664 18.75 5.88 -18.22
C PHE A 664 18.18 5.47 -16.85
N ILE A 665 16.88 5.19 -16.85
CA ILE A 665 16.18 4.43 -15.82
C ILE A 665 15.39 3.28 -16.47
N ALA A 666 15.46 2.10 -15.87
CA ALA A 666 14.60 0.98 -16.19
C ALA A 666 13.79 0.57 -14.96
N ILE A 667 12.48 0.38 -15.12
CA ILE A 667 11.57 -0.10 -14.07
C ILE A 667 10.97 -1.44 -14.51
N PRO A 668 11.65 -2.58 -14.26
CA PRO A 668 11.24 -3.88 -14.77
C PRO A 668 9.88 -4.35 -14.21
N CYS A 669 9.01 -4.88 -15.08
CA CYS A 669 7.69 -5.42 -14.69
C CYS A 669 7.51 -6.90 -15.11
N CYS A 670 7.79 -7.18 -16.39
CA CYS A 670 7.61 -8.47 -17.05
C CYS A 670 8.95 -8.95 -17.63
N SER A 671 9.24 -10.23 -17.47
CA SER A 671 10.51 -10.83 -17.89
C SER A 671 10.42 -11.34 -19.32
N HIS A 672 11.14 -10.68 -20.24
CA HIS A 672 11.27 -11.04 -21.64
C HIS A 672 12.74 -11.10 -22.05
N ASP A 673 13.07 -12.03 -22.96
CA ASP A 673 14.40 -12.11 -23.58
C ASP A 673 14.56 -11.06 -24.70
N PHE A 674 15.73 -11.02 -25.34
CA PHE A 674 15.99 -10.09 -26.44
C PHE A 674 15.14 -10.36 -27.70
N GLY A 675 14.55 -11.55 -27.84
CA GLY A 675 13.57 -11.85 -28.89
C GLY A 675 12.14 -11.40 -28.54
N GLY A 676 11.92 -10.83 -27.35
CA GLY A 676 10.61 -10.43 -26.83
C GLY A 676 9.78 -11.59 -26.30
N THR A 677 10.37 -12.78 -26.10
CA THR A 677 9.66 -13.95 -25.58
C THR A 677 9.73 -13.99 -24.06
N ARG A 678 8.61 -14.36 -23.41
CA ARG A 678 8.57 -14.50 -21.95
C ARG A 678 9.53 -15.59 -21.51
N PHE A 679 10.39 -15.26 -20.55
CA PHE A 679 11.38 -16.19 -20.02
C PHE A 679 11.61 -15.92 -18.54
N ARG A 680 12.30 -16.83 -17.85
CA ARG A 680 12.76 -16.60 -16.48
C ARG A 680 14.18 -16.07 -16.51
N ALA A 681 14.35 -14.78 -16.28
CA ALA A 681 15.66 -14.16 -16.18
C ALA A 681 16.57 -14.90 -15.17
N PRO A 682 17.86 -15.11 -15.48
CA PRO A 682 18.78 -15.75 -14.56
C PRO A 682 19.04 -14.84 -13.34
N ALA A 683 19.19 -15.45 -12.17
CA ALA A 683 19.53 -14.71 -10.97
C ALA A 683 21.03 -14.42 -10.90
N VAL A 684 21.40 -13.15 -10.81
CA VAL A 684 22.81 -12.74 -10.69
C VAL A 684 23.14 -12.45 -9.24
N LYS A 685 23.86 -13.37 -8.58
CA LYS A 685 24.15 -13.34 -7.13
C LYS A 685 24.67 -12.00 -6.61
N LYS A 686 25.44 -11.26 -7.41
CA LYS A 686 25.95 -9.93 -7.05
C LYS A 686 24.83 -8.90 -6.81
N TYR A 687 23.72 -9.00 -7.54
CA TYR A 687 22.64 -8.01 -7.56
C TYR A 687 21.33 -8.49 -6.94
N VAL A 688 21.21 -9.79 -6.67
CA VAL A 688 20.21 -10.31 -5.74
C VAL A 688 20.57 -9.75 -4.37
N ALA A 689 19.67 -9.00 -3.74
CA ALA A 689 19.92 -8.54 -2.39
C ALA A 689 20.15 -9.78 -1.51
N ASP A 690 20.98 -9.67 -0.47
CA ASP A 690 20.97 -10.68 0.58
C ASP A 690 19.60 -10.55 1.26
N ASP A 691 18.59 -11.21 0.70
CA ASP A 691 17.18 -11.06 1.03
C ASP A 691 16.88 -11.47 2.49
N GLY A 692 17.90 -11.76 3.29
CA GLY A 692 17.78 -12.19 4.68
C GLY A 692 16.77 -13.31 4.76
N GLN A 693 16.91 -14.30 3.88
CA GLN A 693 16.08 -15.51 3.82
C GLN A 693 15.74 -15.89 5.25
N PRO A 694 14.44 -16.00 5.61
CA PRO A 694 14.08 -16.40 6.97
C PRO A 694 14.88 -17.66 7.31
N LYS A 695 15.45 -17.70 8.52
CA LYS A 695 16.21 -18.86 9.04
C LYS A 695 15.32 -20.10 8.95
N GLY A 696 15.34 -20.77 7.80
CA GLY A 696 14.36 -21.78 7.41
C GLY A 696 14.68 -22.43 6.07
N HIS A 697 15.12 -21.66 5.05
CA HIS A 697 15.54 -22.25 3.76
C HIS A 697 16.73 -21.52 3.14
N LYS A 698 17.96 -21.88 3.55
CA LYS A 698 19.22 -21.36 2.97
C LYS A 698 19.41 -21.67 1.46
N ASN A 699 18.46 -22.37 0.81
CA ASN A 699 18.54 -22.85 -0.57
C ASN A 699 17.34 -22.46 -1.46
N ALA A 700 16.42 -21.60 -1.01
CA ALA A 700 15.29 -21.21 -1.86
C ALA A 700 15.75 -20.24 -2.98
N PRO A 701 15.36 -20.47 -4.26
CA PRO A 701 15.73 -19.59 -5.35
C PRO A 701 15.05 -18.22 -5.20
N PRO A 702 15.67 -17.12 -5.69
CA PRO A 702 15.07 -15.80 -5.66
C PRO A 702 13.76 -15.75 -6.47
N SER A 703 12.91 -14.79 -6.11
CA SER A 703 11.65 -14.55 -6.84
C SER A 703 11.94 -14.18 -8.30
N ALA A 704 11.01 -14.48 -9.22
CA ALA A 704 11.18 -14.16 -10.64
C ALA A 704 11.44 -12.66 -10.88
N TYR A 705 10.86 -11.80 -10.04
CA TYR A 705 11.07 -10.35 -10.11
C TYR A 705 12.44 -9.91 -9.59
N ALA A 706 12.89 -10.49 -8.47
CA ALA A 706 14.24 -10.25 -7.97
C ALA A 706 15.29 -10.74 -8.98
N SER A 707 15.06 -11.90 -9.61
CA SER A 707 15.88 -12.40 -10.72
C SER A 707 15.93 -11.40 -11.88
N LEU A 708 14.78 -10.92 -12.36
CA LEU A 708 14.70 -9.93 -13.45
C LEU A 708 15.49 -8.66 -13.11
N CYS A 709 15.28 -8.05 -11.94
CA CYS A 709 16.01 -6.85 -11.54
C CYS A 709 17.52 -7.10 -11.41
N SER A 710 17.92 -8.27 -10.90
CA SER A 710 19.34 -8.64 -10.80
C SER A 710 19.99 -8.85 -12.17
N TRP A 711 19.24 -9.37 -13.13
CA TRP A 711 19.69 -9.55 -14.50
C TRP A 711 19.80 -8.21 -15.24
N THR A 712 18.79 -7.33 -15.15
CA THR A 712 18.87 -5.96 -15.67
C THR A 712 20.05 -5.18 -15.08
N SER A 713 20.34 -5.37 -13.79
CA SER A 713 21.51 -4.78 -13.14
C SER A 713 22.82 -5.32 -13.73
N ALA A 714 22.90 -6.63 -14.01
CA ALA A 714 24.08 -7.23 -14.63
C ALA A 714 24.28 -6.77 -16.08
N LEU A 715 23.20 -6.61 -16.86
CA LEU A 715 23.25 -6.00 -18.19
C LEU A 715 23.71 -4.54 -18.13
N THR A 716 23.29 -3.81 -17.08
CA THR A 716 23.72 -2.41 -16.86
C THR A 716 25.22 -2.33 -16.61
N GLU A 717 25.75 -3.19 -15.75
CA GLU A 717 27.18 -3.29 -15.50
C GLU A 717 27.96 -3.73 -16.75
N SER A 718 27.48 -4.74 -17.49
CA SER A 718 28.19 -5.20 -18.69
C SER A 718 28.30 -4.09 -19.73
N MET A 719 27.32 -3.20 -19.81
CA MET A 719 27.33 -2.02 -20.69
C MET A 719 28.20 -0.86 -20.19
N GLY A 720 28.96 -1.04 -19.10
CA GLY A 720 29.93 -0.07 -18.58
C GLY A 720 29.40 0.89 -17.53
N PHE A 721 28.12 0.78 -17.15
CA PHE A 721 27.51 1.69 -16.18
C PHE A 721 27.73 1.22 -14.74
N VAL A 722 27.93 2.20 -13.85
CA VAL A 722 27.77 1.99 -12.41
C VAL A 722 26.30 1.77 -12.12
N VAL A 723 25.96 0.60 -11.58
CA VAL A 723 24.59 0.21 -11.26
C VAL A 723 24.11 0.93 -10.01
N GLU A 724 23.11 1.79 -10.13
CA GLU A 724 22.35 2.34 -9.01
C GLU A 724 20.95 1.69 -8.95
N LYS A 725 20.43 1.47 -7.74
CA LYS A 725 19.08 0.89 -7.53
C LYS A 725 18.28 1.73 -6.54
N GLU A 726 16.99 1.92 -6.82
CA GLU A 726 16.05 2.56 -5.90
C GLU A 726 14.77 1.72 -5.76
N HIS A 727 14.27 1.59 -4.54
CA HIS A 727 12.91 1.10 -4.31
C HIS A 727 11.96 2.30 -4.33
N LEU A 728 11.31 2.51 -5.47
CA LEU A 728 10.38 3.61 -5.70
C LEU A 728 9.19 3.56 -4.74
N ARG A 729 8.74 4.73 -4.28
CA ARG A 729 7.56 4.92 -3.43
C ARG A 729 6.31 5.08 -4.30
N ILE A 730 5.97 4.03 -5.05
CA ILE A 730 4.84 3.98 -6.01
C ILE A 730 3.93 2.79 -5.70
N PRO A 731 2.59 2.88 -5.89
CA PRO A 731 1.60 1.83 -5.60
C PRO A 731 1.70 0.58 -6.50
N SER A 732 2.88 -0.05 -6.52
CA SER A 732 3.24 -1.19 -7.35
C SER A 732 4.12 -2.17 -6.59
N THR A 733 3.89 -3.46 -6.80
CA THR A 733 4.80 -4.53 -6.35
C THR A 733 6.05 -4.66 -7.23
N ARG A 734 6.08 -3.92 -8.36
CA ARG A 734 7.18 -3.83 -9.31
C ARG A 734 7.88 -2.48 -9.20
N ASN A 735 8.39 -2.16 -8.01
CA ASN A 735 8.87 -0.81 -7.67
C ASN A 735 10.40 -0.63 -7.64
N ILE A 736 11.18 -1.49 -8.29
CA ILE A 736 12.65 -1.37 -8.32
C ILE A 736 13.02 -0.64 -9.61
N ALA A 737 13.69 0.49 -9.46
CA ALA A 737 14.35 1.18 -10.56
C ALA A 737 15.83 0.79 -10.61
N VAL A 738 16.31 0.44 -11.80
CA VAL A 738 17.74 0.32 -12.13
C VAL A 738 18.14 1.58 -12.89
N VAL A 739 19.13 2.31 -12.39
CA VAL A 739 19.57 3.59 -12.95
C VAL A 739 21.04 3.46 -13.39
N GLY A 740 21.30 3.80 -14.64
CA GLY A 740 22.66 3.93 -15.19
C GLY A 740 22.91 5.36 -15.62
N ARG A 741 23.65 6.13 -14.81
CA ARG A 741 23.95 7.55 -15.09
C ARG A 741 25.43 7.92 -14.97
N LYS A 742 26.28 6.96 -14.57
CA LYS A 742 27.73 7.10 -14.43
C LYS A 742 28.38 5.89 -15.08
N TYR A 743 29.50 6.10 -15.78
CA TYR A 743 30.33 5.01 -16.30
C TYR A 743 31.43 4.64 -15.29
N GLU A 744 31.85 3.38 -15.29
CA GLU A 744 33.10 3.00 -14.60
C GLU A 744 34.30 3.71 -15.26
N LYS A 745 35.32 4.05 -14.46
CA LYS A 745 36.50 4.78 -14.94
C LYS A 745 37.19 3.97 -16.06
N GLY A 746 37.19 4.51 -17.28
CA GLY A 746 37.90 3.94 -18.44
C GLY A 746 37.03 3.62 -19.65
N ASP A 747 35.70 3.62 -19.53
CA ASP A 747 34.82 3.12 -20.60
C ASP A 747 34.21 4.21 -21.51
N ASN A 748 34.46 5.49 -21.20
CA ASN A 748 33.79 6.64 -21.83
C ASN A 748 34.39 7.07 -23.19
N GLY A 749 35.18 6.19 -23.82
CA GLY A 749 35.98 6.51 -25.01
C GLY A 749 35.75 5.62 -26.23
N ARG A 750 34.86 4.61 -26.15
CA ARG A 750 34.59 3.70 -27.27
C ARG A 750 33.80 4.38 -28.39
N SER A 751 34.13 4.07 -29.64
CA SER A 751 33.37 4.52 -30.80
C SER A 751 31.95 3.95 -30.78
N LEU A 752 31.04 4.46 -31.63
CA LEU A 752 29.71 3.87 -31.77
C LEU A 752 29.80 2.43 -32.29
N ASP A 753 30.68 2.18 -33.26
CA ASP A 753 30.87 0.85 -33.86
C ASP A 753 31.41 -0.17 -32.85
N GLU A 754 32.35 0.24 -31.99
CA GLU A 754 32.87 -0.61 -30.92
C GLU A 754 31.78 -0.96 -29.89
N ARG A 755 30.94 0.01 -29.52
CA ARG A 755 29.80 -0.21 -28.62
C ARG A 755 28.73 -1.09 -29.27
N LEU A 756 28.48 -0.91 -30.56
CA LEU A 756 27.54 -1.72 -31.33
C LEU A 756 27.99 -3.18 -31.41
N GLN A 757 29.26 -3.41 -31.75
CA GLN A 757 29.84 -4.74 -31.81
C GLN A 757 29.78 -5.43 -30.45
N TYR A 758 30.15 -4.73 -29.39
CA TYR A 758 30.06 -5.27 -28.03
C TYR A 758 28.61 -5.57 -27.59
N ALA A 759 27.65 -4.71 -27.94
CA ALA A 759 26.23 -4.94 -27.67
C ALA A 759 25.71 -6.20 -28.39
N ARG A 760 26.15 -6.45 -29.64
CA ARG A 760 25.82 -7.68 -30.39
C ARG A 760 26.34 -8.92 -29.68
N GLU A 761 27.59 -8.90 -29.24
CA GLU A 761 28.20 -10.01 -28.48
C GLU A 761 27.44 -10.31 -27.18
N VAL A 762 26.98 -9.27 -26.48
CA VAL A 762 26.15 -9.44 -25.28
C VAL A 762 24.79 -10.05 -25.62
N VAL A 763 24.12 -9.59 -26.67
CA VAL A 763 22.84 -10.18 -27.10
C VAL A 763 22.99 -11.67 -27.42
N GLU A 764 23.98 -12.06 -28.23
CA GLU A 764 24.19 -13.47 -28.58
C GLU A 764 24.51 -14.32 -27.36
N LYS A 765 25.37 -13.81 -26.46
CA LYS A 765 25.72 -14.49 -25.20
C LYS A 765 24.49 -14.73 -24.33
N GLU A 766 23.65 -13.71 -24.13
CA GLU A 766 22.46 -13.81 -23.28
C GLU A 766 21.36 -14.67 -23.93
N MET A 767 21.38 -14.80 -25.26
CA MET A 767 20.53 -15.73 -26.02
C MET A 767 21.12 -17.16 -26.12
N GLY A 768 22.11 -17.49 -25.29
CA GLY A 768 22.69 -18.84 -25.17
C GLY A 768 23.82 -19.16 -26.15
N GLY A 769 24.33 -18.17 -26.89
CA GLY A 769 25.45 -18.29 -27.83
C GLY A 769 25.17 -19.08 -29.10
N GLN A 770 23.97 -19.65 -29.24
CA GLN A 770 23.53 -20.43 -30.41
C GLN A 770 22.60 -19.65 -31.32
N VAL A 771 22.00 -18.57 -30.81
CA VAL A 771 21.08 -17.69 -31.55
C VAL A 771 21.85 -16.47 -32.01
N SER A 772 21.97 -16.28 -33.32
CA SER A 772 22.65 -15.10 -33.88
C SER A 772 21.81 -13.84 -33.76
N VAL A 773 22.43 -12.67 -33.80
CA VAL A 773 21.73 -11.38 -33.83
C VAL A 773 20.66 -11.31 -34.94
N ASP A 774 20.94 -11.88 -36.12
CA ASP A 774 19.97 -11.92 -37.23
C ASP A 774 18.74 -12.78 -36.89
N GLN A 775 18.92 -13.88 -36.16
CA GLN A 775 17.80 -14.69 -35.68
C GLN A 775 16.98 -13.95 -34.61
N VAL A 776 17.64 -13.22 -33.70
CA VAL A 776 16.97 -12.33 -32.74
C VAL A 776 16.18 -11.25 -33.48
N ARG A 777 16.74 -10.65 -34.53
CA ARG A 777 16.05 -9.68 -35.39
C ARG A 777 14.77 -10.25 -35.98
N MET A 778 14.83 -11.44 -36.57
CA MET A 778 13.65 -12.09 -37.15
C MET A 778 12.57 -12.32 -36.09
N GLN A 779 12.93 -12.80 -34.90
CA GLN A 779 12.00 -12.99 -33.78
C GLN A 779 11.36 -11.67 -33.34
N TRP A 780 12.19 -10.62 -33.17
CA TRP A 780 11.78 -9.30 -32.72
C TRP A 780 10.82 -8.63 -33.71
N VAL A 781 11.18 -8.59 -34.99
CA VAL A 781 10.37 -7.97 -36.05
C VAL A 781 9.05 -8.72 -36.23
N ALA A 782 9.06 -10.05 -36.19
CA ALA A 782 7.84 -10.85 -36.28
C ALA A 782 6.86 -10.54 -35.12
N ARG A 783 7.37 -10.37 -33.90
CA ARG A 783 6.56 -9.95 -32.74
C ARG A 783 6.08 -8.51 -32.84
N GLY A 784 6.99 -7.56 -33.11
CA GLY A 784 6.66 -6.14 -33.23
C GLY A 784 5.60 -5.87 -34.30
N SER A 785 5.73 -6.53 -35.46
CA SER A 785 4.71 -6.46 -36.53
C SER A 785 3.37 -7.06 -36.10
N GLY A 786 3.37 -8.03 -35.19
CA GLY A 786 2.15 -8.56 -34.57
C GLY A 786 1.48 -7.57 -33.62
N LEU A 787 2.27 -6.76 -32.89
CA LEU A 787 1.77 -5.72 -31.97
C LEU A 787 1.12 -4.54 -32.71
N MET A 788 1.64 -4.20 -33.89
CA MET A 788 1.13 -3.11 -34.74
C MET A 788 -0.16 -3.45 -35.51
N LYS A 789 -0.55 -4.73 -35.57
CA LYS A 789 -1.81 -5.10 -36.24
C LYS A 789 -2.99 -4.67 -35.35
N PRO A 790 -4.01 -3.98 -35.89
CA PRO A 790 -5.21 -3.67 -35.13
C PRO A 790 -5.82 -4.98 -34.64
N SER A 791 -5.79 -5.20 -33.33
CA SER A 791 -6.40 -6.40 -32.76
C SER A 791 -7.90 -6.34 -33.03
N LYS A 792 -8.46 -7.43 -33.57
CA LYS A 792 -9.88 -7.71 -33.30
C LYS A 792 -10.00 -7.74 -31.77
N GLY A 793 -10.84 -6.86 -31.24
CA GLY A 793 -10.87 -6.45 -29.85
C GLY A 793 -10.59 -7.58 -28.85
N GLY A 794 -9.70 -7.29 -27.90
CA GLY A 794 -9.34 -8.21 -26.83
C GLY A 794 -8.30 -7.60 -25.92
N HIS A 795 -8.74 -6.69 -25.05
CA HIS A 795 -8.54 -6.65 -23.60
C HIS A 795 -8.89 -5.27 -23.07
#